data_AF-A0A7Z8L5F0-F1
#
_entry.id   AF-A0A7Z8L5F0-F1
#
_cell.length_a   1.000
_cell.length_b   1.000
_cell.length_c   1.000
_cell.angle_alpha   90.00
_cell.angle_beta   90.00
_cell.angle_gamma   90.00
#
_symmetry.space_group_name_H-M   'P 1'
#
loop_
_entity.id
_entity.type
_entity.pdbx_description
1 polymer ?
#
loop_
_entity_poly.entity_id
_entity_poly.type
_entity_poly.pdbx_seq_one_letter_code
_entity_poly.pdbx_strand_id
1 'polypeptide(L)'
;RAAGGKNFLGNASGTISGVMEDRRAQGTYHSKGAAGEWTGDISGSLRPGQRGTAPLEVLNQGHEDMPPSHYAARLLRQIMALDEVRRNYPMAMQTAIERMAVADPLIESAGDHSAYVATLLARARRLLADDPAAPEQLDGDEALRFGPYHTAQAWSGEAVRDTAISEGQSWQHLAQWQFCGPFFVADTDAMPRTPTLVSDADLRYQRARQFADRSGAEIDESPARWLPAQVEADGLVTAPDHPLASAGGINGMESFAWYASTTLNSDGASAPWVALRVQGSARVWVNDVLVWHSSGHDEADVPDRFRLPLQDGENAILVRVHSSPRSNRHWSILHYTDGYSEKPMGRISTTGFALHLASSGDPHNSRERSQGGHWPDADGPRGHRQDWHGRNPEADPPLGFNLEDGTNVAWSLPLPLGHAEPVYRDGKLYVLAEPHQLFCIDADSGEILWQGSACVVSVRASHLLSDDHPDPLGDYYAALQDGQGGDARWRDLRSAVSELGIERRLQGTATQAPVVTAEGIFVQFGTGVAARFDHDGSLRWLVSTDAPSNDYSMGHPVVLDDTVILQVHREVDQGGQYALLALDAANGEERWLTRATPRRSLLSDRFDYSNSLGNGLAVMRLITHAGDQRHLLITGDGAVIDPSDGRILLRRIFRLEGHRSGPVIDGDTVYAVSVLGQEKAQLWLDSQGRVHARTLWLNRHTTGRGNIKDNHEFGTKHVYPAPLLVEDMLFQPLTDRAHVPQHYPLPWMQVDLWQRESGRHRLRQRKVLEGGTDPTLPPRLMGGLVLVGDGGDPMPGFQGNEKHGQLAFVTADEHALPLSRVNIGKIRASPVAIGRRLYLRQYDALYALEIDGEEGRRYQDQVIAESLFAFMPLRQAPAQPKTIAPRPASSTPDGAALARLRIGQLPDSWLVCGPIPDQVPGDHLQDLGGVDTALPVAGSAISIGAHSFSFAPVADKHLERDERGSPRHLDVLGPIDYQSTSVSYFATVVDNPRVQTLRFHLRGAKQAWLNGVAIKDDEIVHLGLGHYTLIVRSDVGRVPPFARERGVSMTAHFASVWGGGLTDYAGLMRQIATHRHYFEQIIERLAGTRHAARARLYLQALENYQQQSQETP
;
A
#
# COMPACT_ATOMS: atom_id res chain seq x y z
N ARG A 1 5.35 30.84 -29.37
CA ARG A 1 4.58 31.54 -30.42
C ARG A 1 5.53 31.91 -31.59
N ALA A 2 5.12 32.42 -32.76
CA ALA A 2 4.99 33.87 -32.92
C ALA A 2 5.42 34.62 -31.63
N ALA A 3 6.71 34.54 -31.24
CA ALA A 3 7.30 34.65 -29.88
C ALA A 3 7.27 33.38 -28.96
N GLY A 4 8.31 32.53 -29.03
CA GLY A 4 8.66 31.53 -27.99
C GLY A 4 8.78 30.09 -28.52
N GLY A 5 9.86 29.77 -29.22
CA GLY A 5 10.06 28.57 -30.03
C GLY A 5 10.31 27.25 -29.28
N LYS A 6 10.17 26.15 -30.06
CA LYS A 6 10.92 24.87 -30.01
C LYS A 6 10.62 24.11 -31.32
N ASN A 7 11.67 23.65 -31.99
CA ASN A 7 11.66 23.05 -33.34
C ASN A 7 11.14 21.60 -33.34
N PHE A 8 10.44 21.20 -34.41
CA PHE A 8 10.17 19.80 -34.75
C PHE A 8 11.46 19.19 -35.34
N LEU A 9 11.89 18.05 -34.78
CA LEU A 9 13.11 17.29 -35.10
C LEU A 9 14.40 17.87 -34.49
N GLY A 10 15.13 17.01 -33.77
CA GLY A 10 16.21 17.38 -32.87
C GLY A 10 17.37 18.16 -33.51
N ASN A 11 17.91 19.09 -32.72
CA ASN A 11 19.27 19.64 -32.63
C ASN A 11 20.15 19.86 -33.90
N ALA A 12 19.65 19.81 -35.14
CA ALA A 12 20.46 20.01 -36.35
C ALA A 12 20.17 21.35 -37.05
N SER A 13 21.24 22.07 -37.42
CA SER A 13 21.24 23.39 -38.07
C SER A 13 21.12 23.28 -39.60
N GLY A 14 19.96 22.88 -40.11
CA GLY A 14 19.70 22.78 -41.56
C GLY A 14 18.98 24.00 -42.15
N THR A 15 19.19 24.23 -43.46
CA THR A 15 18.50 25.27 -44.25
C THR A 15 17.42 24.64 -45.15
N ILE A 16 16.27 25.29 -45.23
CA ILE A 16 15.16 24.96 -46.14
C ILE A 16 14.96 26.15 -47.07
N SER A 17 14.93 25.93 -48.38
CA SER A 17 14.67 26.97 -49.38
C SER A 17 13.57 26.54 -50.34
N GLY A 18 12.58 27.40 -50.59
CA GLY A 18 11.44 27.08 -51.47
C GLY A 18 10.38 28.18 -51.53
N VAL A 19 9.40 28.00 -52.41
CA VAL A 19 8.26 28.91 -52.64
C VAL A 19 6.97 28.23 -52.16
N MET A 20 6.08 29.00 -51.55
CA MET A 20 4.74 28.55 -51.18
C MET A 20 3.69 29.33 -51.96
N GLU A 21 2.94 28.63 -52.82
CA GLU A 21 1.77 29.16 -53.53
C GLU A 21 0.62 28.15 -53.43
N ASP A 22 -0.62 28.65 -53.25
CA ASP A 22 -1.85 27.85 -53.19
C ASP A 22 -1.79 26.57 -52.33
N ARG A 23 -1.30 26.71 -51.09
CA ARG A 23 -1.15 25.62 -50.11
C ARG A 23 -0.27 24.45 -50.60
N ARG A 24 0.57 24.65 -51.61
CA ARG A 24 1.65 23.72 -51.96
C ARG A 24 2.99 24.32 -51.56
N ALA A 25 3.75 23.56 -50.78
CA ALA A 25 5.15 23.86 -50.54
C ALA A 25 5.96 23.12 -51.61
N GLN A 26 6.78 23.87 -52.35
CA GLN A 26 7.82 23.32 -53.22
C GLN A 26 9.17 23.93 -52.81
N GLY A 27 10.13 23.08 -52.49
CA GLY A 27 11.45 23.49 -52.06
C GLY A 27 12.39 22.33 -51.88
N THR A 28 13.58 22.61 -51.36
CA THR A 28 14.63 21.64 -51.08
C THR A 28 15.08 21.79 -49.64
N TYR A 29 15.38 20.70 -48.95
CA TYR A 29 15.99 20.73 -47.62
C TYR A 29 17.38 20.10 -47.63
N HIS A 30 18.25 20.67 -46.79
CA HIS A 30 19.58 20.18 -46.54
C HIS A 30 19.81 20.14 -45.02
N SER A 31 20.05 18.97 -44.45
CA SER A 31 20.27 18.79 -43.01
C SER A 31 21.48 17.90 -42.73
N LYS A 32 22.29 18.27 -41.74
CA LYS A 32 23.51 17.55 -41.37
C LYS A 32 23.46 17.16 -39.90
N GLY A 33 23.57 15.86 -39.59
CA GLY A 33 23.50 15.33 -38.22
C GLY A 33 24.46 14.15 -37.98
N ALA A 34 24.44 13.59 -36.77
CA ALA A 34 25.39 12.54 -36.34
C ALA A 34 25.30 11.23 -37.15
N ALA A 35 24.20 11.02 -37.86
CA ALA A 35 23.98 9.90 -38.78
C ALA A 35 24.34 10.21 -40.24
N GLY A 36 24.89 11.40 -40.55
CA GLY A 36 25.27 11.81 -41.91
C GLY A 36 24.54 13.05 -42.43
N GLU A 37 24.76 13.35 -43.70
CA GLU A 37 24.18 14.49 -44.42
C GLU A 37 22.97 14.05 -45.26
N TRP A 38 21.87 14.79 -45.16
CA TRP A 38 20.57 14.50 -45.75
C TRP A 38 20.21 15.63 -46.71
N THR A 39 19.88 15.29 -47.96
CA THR A 39 19.32 16.24 -48.93
C THR A 39 18.08 15.65 -49.58
N GLY A 40 17.09 16.50 -49.86
CA GLY A 40 15.88 16.05 -50.53
C GLY A 40 14.99 17.19 -51.02
N ASP A 41 14.16 16.86 -52.01
CA ASP A 41 13.12 17.75 -52.50
C ASP A 41 11.85 17.61 -51.64
N ILE A 42 11.28 18.73 -51.24
CA ILE A 42 9.95 18.82 -50.63
C ILE A 42 9.01 19.33 -51.71
N SER A 43 8.07 18.49 -52.14
CA SER A 43 6.88 18.94 -52.84
C SER A 43 5.65 18.32 -52.17
N GLY A 44 4.72 19.16 -51.73
CA GLY A 44 3.59 18.67 -50.97
C GLY A 44 2.50 19.71 -50.79
N SER A 45 1.25 19.24 -50.79
CA SER A 45 0.12 20.10 -50.43
C SER A 45 0.02 20.13 -48.91
N LEU A 46 0.22 21.31 -48.31
CA LEU A 46 0.11 21.52 -46.88
C LEU A 46 -1.35 21.34 -46.46
N ARG A 47 -1.62 20.29 -45.68
CA ARG A 47 -2.87 20.13 -44.94
C ARG A 47 -2.62 20.52 -43.49
N PRO A 48 -3.53 21.27 -42.82
CA PRO A 48 -3.39 21.54 -41.40
C PRO A 48 -3.45 20.23 -40.63
N GLY A 49 -2.36 19.86 -39.95
CA GLY A 49 -2.33 18.69 -39.08
C GLY A 49 -3.11 18.97 -37.80
N GLN A 50 -4.12 18.15 -37.50
CA GLN A 50 -4.82 18.20 -36.23
C GLN A 50 -4.13 17.30 -35.19
N ARG A 51 -3.81 17.89 -34.05
CA ARG A 51 -3.39 17.20 -32.82
C ARG A 51 -4.62 16.57 -32.16
N GLY A 52 -4.41 15.40 -31.56
CA GLY A 52 -5.45 14.51 -31.04
C GLY A 52 -6.39 15.15 -30.03
N THR A 53 -7.66 14.72 -30.10
CA THR A 53 -8.72 15.10 -29.18
C THR A 53 -9.75 13.97 -29.01
N ALA A 54 -10.36 13.91 -27.82
CA ALA A 54 -11.26 12.86 -27.34
C ALA A 54 -12.55 12.69 -28.18
N PRO A 55 -13.32 11.60 -28.02
CA PRO A 55 -14.54 11.31 -28.81
C PRO A 55 -15.58 12.45 -28.82
N LEU A 56 -15.56 13.32 -27.80
CA LEU A 56 -16.40 14.52 -27.70
C LEU A 56 -16.10 15.59 -28.76
N GLU A 57 -14.94 15.57 -29.42
CA GLU A 57 -14.62 16.53 -30.49
C GLU A 57 -15.04 16.08 -31.90
N VAL A 58 -15.38 14.80 -32.10
CA VAL A 58 -16.08 14.38 -33.33
C VAL A 58 -17.44 15.08 -33.46
N LEU A 59 -18.03 15.49 -32.33
CA LEU A 59 -19.27 16.29 -32.30
C LEU A 59 -19.06 17.78 -32.63
N ASN A 60 -17.81 18.26 -32.73
CA ASN A 60 -17.51 19.70 -32.86
C ASN A 60 -16.48 20.05 -33.95
N GLN A 61 -16.06 19.09 -34.77
CA GLN A 61 -15.05 19.32 -35.81
C GLN A 61 -15.66 19.38 -37.21
N GLY A 62 -15.55 20.55 -37.85
CA GLY A 62 -15.64 20.71 -39.31
C GLY A 62 -16.80 21.52 -39.88
N HIS A 63 -17.39 22.48 -39.16
CA HIS A 63 -18.63 23.13 -39.62
C HIS A 63 -18.67 24.67 -39.43
N GLU A 64 -17.57 25.37 -39.74
CA GLU A 64 -17.60 26.84 -39.81
C GLU A 64 -18.53 27.37 -40.94
N ASP A 65 -18.91 26.51 -41.90
CA ASP A 65 -19.75 26.87 -43.07
C ASP A 65 -21.23 26.44 -42.97
N MET A 66 -21.66 25.76 -41.89
CA MET A 66 -23.06 25.28 -41.76
C MET A 66 -23.92 26.32 -41.05
N PRO A 67 -25.17 26.60 -41.49
CA PRO A 67 -26.07 27.48 -40.77
C PRO A 67 -26.22 27.02 -39.32
N PRO A 68 -26.08 27.93 -38.34
CA PRO A 68 -26.09 27.57 -36.93
C PRO A 68 -27.31 26.69 -36.53
N SER A 69 -28.50 26.98 -37.06
CA SER A 69 -29.73 26.18 -36.82
C SER A 69 -29.59 24.71 -37.26
N HIS A 70 -28.94 24.43 -38.39
CA HIS A 70 -28.66 23.08 -38.87
C HIS A 70 -27.66 22.34 -37.96
N TYR A 71 -26.65 23.06 -37.46
CA TYR A 71 -25.68 22.50 -36.53
C TYR A 71 -26.35 22.08 -35.20
N ALA A 72 -27.24 22.92 -34.68
CA ALA A 72 -28.01 22.63 -33.48
C ALA A 72 -29.01 21.48 -33.68
N ALA A 73 -29.70 21.41 -34.83
CA ALA A 73 -30.62 20.31 -35.17
C ALA A 73 -29.90 18.96 -35.27
N ARG A 74 -28.67 18.97 -35.79
CA ARG A 74 -27.83 17.77 -35.93
C ARG A 74 -27.29 17.29 -34.58
N LEU A 75 -26.80 18.21 -33.74
CA LEU A 75 -26.41 17.89 -32.35
C LEU A 75 -27.58 17.31 -31.56
N LEU A 76 -28.78 17.89 -31.71
CA LEU A 76 -29.99 17.37 -31.07
C LEU A 76 -30.35 15.96 -31.57
N ARG A 77 -30.26 15.67 -32.88
CA ARG A 77 -30.42 14.32 -33.44
C ARG A 77 -29.45 13.32 -32.84
N GLN A 78 -28.18 13.68 -32.74
CA GLN A 78 -27.14 12.81 -32.18
C GLN A 78 -27.34 12.56 -30.68
N ILE A 79 -27.77 13.57 -29.93
CA ILE A 79 -28.11 13.46 -28.50
C ILE A 79 -29.33 12.56 -28.29
N MET A 80 -30.37 12.72 -29.11
CA MET A 80 -31.58 11.89 -29.06
C MET A 80 -31.29 10.45 -29.48
N ALA A 81 -30.46 10.24 -30.51
CA ALA A 81 -30.01 8.91 -30.92
C ALA A 81 -29.18 8.24 -29.82
N LEU A 82 -28.31 8.99 -29.13
CA LEU A 82 -27.53 8.48 -28.00
C LEU A 82 -28.44 8.06 -26.83
N ASP A 83 -29.47 8.86 -26.53
CA ASP A 83 -30.48 8.54 -25.53
C ASP A 83 -31.34 7.33 -25.94
N GLU A 84 -31.65 7.18 -27.22
CA GLU A 84 -32.40 6.03 -27.77
C GLU A 84 -31.59 4.73 -27.73
N VAL A 85 -30.30 4.77 -28.07
CA VAL A 85 -29.36 3.64 -27.91
C VAL A 85 -29.28 3.23 -26.45
N ARG A 86 -29.22 4.21 -25.55
CA ARG A 86 -29.18 3.99 -24.10
C ARG A 86 -30.46 3.34 -23.57
N ARG A 87 -31.64 3.77 -24.02
CA ARG A 87 -32.93 3.21 -23.56
C ARG A 87 -33.23 1.82 -24.13
N ASN A 88 -32.68 1.49 -25.29
CA ASN A 88 -33.00 0.27 -26.02
C ASN A 88 -31.74 -0.56 -26.31
N TYR A 89 -30.79 -0.59 -25.38
CA TYR A 89 -29.55 -1.34 -25.55
C TYR A 89 -29.82 -2.86 -25.63
N PRO A 90 -29.21 -3.61 -26.58
CA PRO A 90 -28.27 -3.13 -27.60
C PRO A 90 -28.97 -2.65 -28.89
N MET A 91 -28.66 -1.41 -29.31
CA MET A 91 -29.09 -0.84 -30.60
C MET A 91 -27.90 -0.14 -31.28
N ALA A 92 -27.70 -0.36 -32.58
CA ALA A 92 -26.65 0.32 -33.34
C ALA A 92 -26.92 1.83 -33.43
N MET A 93 -25.90 2.64 -33.15
CA MET A 93 -26.00 4.11 -33.17
C MET A 93 -26.51 4.66 -34.51
N GLN A 94 -26.10 4.04 -35.62
CA GLN A 94 -26.54 4.42 -36.96
C GLN A 94 -28.05 4.22 -37.14
N THR A 95 -28.59 3.08 -36.67
CA THR A 95 -30.02 2.78 -36.68
C THR A 95 -30.82 3.74 -35.80
N ALA A 96 -30.27 4.13 -34.64
CA ALA A 96 -30.89 5.13 -33.78
C ALA A 96 -30.93 6.52 -34.44
N ILE A 97 -29.85 6.92 -35.12
CA ILE A 97 -29.80 8.19 -35.87
C ILE A 97 -30.83 8.22 -37.00
N GLU A 98 -30.99 7.12 -37.74
CA GLU A 98 -31.91 7.01 -38.87
C GLU A 98 -33.39 7.09 -38.45
N ARG A 99 -33.72 6.69 -37.21
CA ARG A 99 -35.08 6.79 -36.64
C ARG A 99 -35.45 8.20 -36.15
N MET A 100 -34.48 9.09 -36.00
CA MET A 100 -34.69 10.42 -35.43
C MET A 100 -34.98 11.47 -36.51
N ALA A 101 -36.25 11.79 -36.71
CA ALA A 101 -36.66 12.99 -37.46
C ALA A 101 -36.74 14.19 -36.51
N VAL A 102 -35.83 15.15 -36.65
CA VAL A 102 -35.83 16.38 -35.84
C VAL A 102 -35.89 17.58 -36.80
N ALA A 103 -36.91 18.40 -36.64
CA ALA A 103 -37.04 19.66 -37.35
C ALA A 103 -35.95 20.65 -36.91
N ASP A 104 -35.51 21.53 -37.80
CA ASP A 104 -34.55 22.56 -37.43
C ASP A 104 -35.14 23.49 -36.36
N PRO A 105 -34.43 23.76 -35.25
CA PRO A 105 -34.93 24.65 -34.22
C PRO A 105 -35.05 26.08 -34.77
N LEU A 106 -36.21 26.69 -34.60
CA LEU A 106 -36.44 28.11 -34.85
C LEU A 106 -35.70 28.92 -33.78
N ILE A 107 -34.54 29.48 -34.13
CA ILE A 107 -33.74 30.34 -33.25
C ILE A 107 -33.61 31.71 -33.94
N GLU A 108 -34.15 32.74 -33.30
CA GLU A 108 -34.35 34.08 -33.90
C GLU A 108 -33.08 34.96 -33.84
N SER A 109 -32.10 34.65 -32.99
CA SER A 109 -30.88 35.46 -32.81
C SER A 109 -29.59 34.63 -32.64
N ALA A 110 -28.44 35.20 -32.99
CA ALA A 110 -27.12 34.56 -32.88
C ALA A 110 -26.66 34.34 -31.42
N GLY A 111 -27.14 35.17 -30.48
CA GLY A 111 -26.83 35.02 -29.05
C GLY A 111 -27.55 33.82 -28.42
N ASP A 112 -28.82 33.63 -28.76
CA ASP A 112 -29.63 32.48 -28.31
C ASP A 112 -29.08 31.16 -28.86
N HIS A 113 -28.48 31.22 -30.05
CA HIS A 113 -27.85 30.06 -30.68
C HIS A 113 -26.65 29.52 -29.89
N SER A 114 -25.74 30.41 -29.47
CA SER A 114 -24.54 30.03 -28.70
C SER A 114 -24.90 29.43 -27.34
N ALA A 115 -25.91 29.99 -26.67
CA ALA A 115 -26.44 29.46 -25.41
C ALA A 115 -27.13 28.10 -25.59
N TYR A 116 -27.88 27.92 -26.69
CA TYR A 116 -28.55 26.67 -27.02
C TYR A 116 -27.55 25.55 -27.34
N VAL A 117 -26.53 25.81 -28.15
CA VAL A 117 -25.45 24.85 -28.45
C VAL A 117 -24.67 24.47 -27.19
N ALA A 118 -24.32 25.45 -26.33
CA ALA A 118 -23.66 25.18 -25.06
C ALA A 118 -24.51 24.27 -24.16
N THR A 119 -25.83 24.46 -24.15
CA THR A 119 -26.77 23.63 -23.40
C THR A 119 -26.86 22.20 -23.95
N LEU A 120 -26.92 22.04 -25.27
CA LEU A 120 -26.89 20.73 -25.93
C LEU A 120 -25.58 19.99 -25.66
N LEU A 121 -24.43 20.67 -25.74
CA LEU A 121 -23.12 20.09 -25.41
C LEU A 121 -23.02 19.71 -23.93
N ALA A 122 -23.56 20.52 -23.02
CA ALA A 122 -23.63 20.19 -21.59
C ALA A 122 -24.55 18.98 -21.33
N ARG A 123 -25.61 18.80 -22.11
CA ARG A 123 -26.50 17.63 -22.03
C ARG A 123 -25.85 16.37 -22.62
N ALA A 124 -25.16 16.49 -23.75
CA ALA A 124 -24.36 15.39 -24.33
C ALA A 124 -23.27 14.93 -23.35
N ARG A 125 -22.57 15.87 -22.72
CA ARG A 125 -21.56 15.57 -21.69
C ARG A 125 -22.18 14.88 -20.47
N ARG A 126 -23.37 15.27 -20.03
CA ARG A 126 -24.10 14.58 -18.95
C ARG A 126 -24.53 13.16 -19.35
N LEU A 127 -25.07 12.98 -20.56
CA LEU A 127 -25.45 11.66 -21.07
C LEU A 127 -24.25 10.72 -21.28
N LEU A 128 -23.06 11.26 -21.52
CA LEU A 128 -21.80 10.51 -21.64
C LEU A 128 -21.08 10.30 -20.30
N ALA A 129 -21.34 11.17 -19.30
CA ALA A 129 -20.79 11.04 -17.95
C ALA A 129 -21.64 10.09 -17.08
N ASP A 130 -22.95 10.02 -17.34
CA ASP A 130 -23.84 8.99 -16.82
C ASP A 130 -23.70 7.75 -17.72
N ASP A 131 -22.64 6.97 -17.49
CA ASP A 131 -22.37 5.69 -18.16
C ASP A 131 -23.59 4.76 -18.06
N PRO A 132 -24.34 4.51 -19.15
CA PRO A 132 -25.58 3.74 -19.04
C PRO A 132 -25.35 2.23 -19.12
N ALA A 133 -24.12 1.76 -19.36
CA ALA A 133 -23.79 0.35 -19.36
C ALA A 133 -22.26 0.16 -19.46
N ALA A 134 -21.49 0.54 -18.45
CA ALA A 134 -20.41 -0.35 -18.06
C ALA A 134 -21.12 -1.67 -17.72
N PRO A 135 -20.81 -2.82 -18.38
CA PRO A 135 -21.27 -4.10 -17.89
C PRO A 135 -20.90 -4.13 -16.41
N GLU A 136 -21.91 -4.28 -15.55
CA GLU A 136 -21.85 -4.18 -14.09
C GLU A 136 -20.42 -4.43 -13.62
N GLN A 137 -19.67 -3.34 -13.43
CA GLN A 137 -18.29 -3.47 -12.97
C GLN A 137 -18.47 -3.82 -11.51
N LEU A 138 -18.48 -5.12 -11.25
CA LEU A 138 -18.61 -5.70 -9.93
C LEU A 138 -17.73 -4.89 -8.98
N ASP A 139 -18.34 -4.42 -7.88
CA ASP A 139 -17.60 -3.77 -6.80
C ASP A 139 -16.40 -4.67 -6.45
N GLY A 140 -15.28 -4.09 -6.01
CA GLY A 140 -14.00 -4.81 -5.87
C GLY A 140 -14.10 -6.12 -5.08
N ASP A 141 -15.12 -6.27 -4.24
CA ASP A 141 -15.47 -7.45 -3.43
C ASP A 141 -16.17 -8.62 -4.17
N GLU A 142 -16.72 -8.39 -5.36
CA GLU A 142 -17.46 -9.39 -6.14
C GLU A 142 -16.65 -10.01 -7.29
N ALA A 143 -15.67 -9.28 -7.84
CA ALA A 143 -14.71 -9.79 -8.84
C ALA A 143 -13.73 -10.85 -8.27
N LEU A 144 -13.56 -10.90 -6.95
CA LEU A 144 -12.56 -11.74 -6.27
C LEU A 144 -12.98 -13.21 -6.07
N ARG A 145 -14.09 -13.69 -6.63
CA ARG A 145 -14.85 -14.86 -6.10
C ARG A 145 -14.71 -16.26 -6.76
N PHE A 146 -13.80 -16.53 -7.71
CA PHE A 146 -13.87 -17.80 -8.49
C PHE A 146 -12.57 -18.59 -8.65
N GLY A 147 -12.69 -19.93 -8.57
CA GLY A 147 -11.63 -20.95 -8.58
C GLY A 147 -11.04 -21.30 -9.97
N PRO A 148 -10.34 -22.46 -10.10
CA PRO A 148 -9.36 -22.69 -11.16
C PRO A 148 -9.96 -22.96 -12.56
N TYR A 149 -9.53 -22.19 -13.55
CA TYR A 149 -9.91 -22.28 -14.97
C TYR A 149 -9.09 -23.28 -15.80
N HIS A 150 -8.02 -23.85 -15.22
CA HIS A 150 -7.01 -24.66 -15.93
C HIS A 150 -7.44 -26.12 -16.20
N THR A 151 -8.62 -26.54 -15.77
CA THR A 151 -9.24 -27.81 -16.20
C THR A 151 -10.24 -27.61 -17.34
N ALA A 152 -10.22 -26.45 -17.99
CA ALA A 152 -11.17 -26.13 -19.05
C ALA A 152 -10.96 -27.04 -20.27
N GLN A 153 -11.98 -27.80 -20.65
CA GLN A 153 -11.95 -28.60 -21.86
C GLN A 153 -12.06 -27.71 -23.10
N ALA A 154 -11.52 -28.18 -24.23
CA ALA A 154 -11.73 -27.49 -25.51
C ALA A 154 -13.23 -27.47 -25.82
N TRP A 155 -13.75 -26.30 -26.21
CA TRP A 155 -15.13 -26.16 -26.64
C TRP A 155 -15.38 -27.06 -27.87
N SER A 156 -16.42 -27.89 -27.81
CA SER A 156 -16.70 -28.97 -28.77
C SER A 156 -17.27 -28.50 -30.11
N GLY A 157 -17.56 -27.20 -30.26
CA GLY A 157 -18.19 -26.64 -31.46
C GLY A 157 -19.73 -26.59 -31.42
N GLU A 158 -20.35 -27.06 -30.34
CA GLU A 158 -21.80 -27.00 -30.15
C GLU A 158 -22.25 -25.59 -29.76
N ALA A 159 -23.34 -25.09 -30.36
CA ALA A 159 -23.84 -23.74 -30.10
C ALA A 159 -24.08 -23.47 -28.60
N VAL A 160 -23.69 -22.28 -28.15
CA VAL A 160 -23.86 -21.87 -26.76
C VAL A 160 -25.35 -21.77 -26.44
N ARG A 161 -25.80 -22.52 -25.43
CA ARG A 161 -27.20 -22.54 -24.95
C ARG A 161 -27.29 -21.97 -23.55
N ASP A 162 -28.35 -21.21 -23.29
CA ASP A 162 -28.70 -20.78 -21.93
C ASP A 162 -29.47 -21.92 -21.24
N THR A 163 -28.76 -22.94 -20.74
CA THR A 163 -29.40 -24.09 -20.06
C THR A 163 -29.49 -23.90 -18.55
N ALA A 164 -30.63 -24.31 -17.97
CA ALA A 164 -30.84 -24.39 -16.53
C ALA A 164 -29.85 -25.36 -15.85
N ILE A 165 -29.48 -25.01 -14.62
CA ILE A 165 -28.42 -25.58 -13.79
C ILE A 165 -28.52 -27.12 -13.69
N SER A 166 -27.47 -27.83 -14.09
CA SER A 166 -27.16 -29.19 -13.62
C SER A 166 -25.77 -29.20 -12.98
N GLU A 167 -25.64 -29.90 -11.85
CA GLU A 167 -24.39 -29.99 -11.06
C GLU A 167 -23.20 -30.46 -11.91
N GLY A 168 -22.12 -29.67 -11.91
CA GLY A 168 -20.89 -29.93 -12.64
C GLY A 168 -20.48 -28.76 -13.55
N GLN A 169 -19.88 -27.72 -12.96
CA GLN A 169 -19.33 -26.59 -13.73
C GLN A 169 -18.15 -27.05 -14.60
N SER A 170 -18.16 -26.74 -15.90
CA SER A 170 -16.96 -26.81 -16.74
C SER A 170 -16.72 -25.47 -17.45
N TRP A 171 -15.54 -24.89 -17.25
CA TRP A 171 -15.06 -23.84 -18.13
C TRP A 171 -14.65 -24.47 -19.45
N GLN A 172 -14.89 -23.80 -20.57
CA GLN A 172 -14.43 -24.28 -21.88
C GLN A 172 -13.64 -23.17 -22.57
N HIS A 173 -12.54 -23.53 -23.23
CA HIS A 173 -11.76 -22.58 -24.00
C HIS A 173 -12.12 -22.67 -25.49
N LEU A 174 -12.10 -21.53 -26.18
CA LEU A 174 -12.29 -21.49 -27.63
C LEU A 174 -11.01 -21.95 -28.32
N ALA A 175 -11.09 -23.06 -29.08
CA ALA A 175 -9.91 -23.70 -29.66
C ALA A 175 -9.51 -23.14 -31.05
N GLN A 176 -10.39 -22.42 -31.73
CA GLN A 176 -10.18 -22.00 -33.13
C GLN A 176 -9.90 -20.50 -33.23
N TRP A 177 -8.66 -20.09 -32.99
CA TRP A 177 -8.23 -18.70 -33.15
C TRP A 177 -7.36 -18.51 -34.39
N GLN A 178 -7.46 -17.34 -35.00
CA GLN A 178 -6.52 -16.86 -36.01
C GLN A 178 -5.89 -15.55 -35.56
N PHE A 179 -4.61 -15.33 -35.82
CA PHE A 179 -3.88 -14.10 -35.53
C PHE A 179 -3.50 -13.32 -36.79
N CYS A 180 -3.48 -12.00 -36.68
CA CYS A 180 -2.92 -11.09 -37.66
C CYS A 180 -2.00 -10.09 -36.93
N GLY A 181 -0.76 -9.91 -37.42
CA GLY A 181 0.29 -9.08 -36.79
C GLY A 181 1.72 -9.61 -37.06
N PRO A 182 2.76 -9.05 -36.40
CA PRO A 182 2.70 -7.96 -35.42
C PRO A 182 2.57 -6.57 -36.07
N PHE A 183 1.75 -5.70 -35.49
CA PHE A 183 1.62 -4.30 -35.88
C PHE A 183 2.41 -3.40 -34.93
N PHE A 184 3.20 -2.45 -35.46
CA PHE A 184 3.88 -1.44 -34.66
C PHE A 184 2.87 -0.45 -34.09
N VAL A 185 2.94 -0.19 -32.78
CA VAL A 185 2.09 0.78 -32.08
C VAL A 185 2.90 2.05 -31.87
N ALA A 186 3.00 2.91 -32.90
CA ALA A 186 3.76 4.15 -32.82
C ALA A 186 3.00 5.31 -32.12
N ASP A 187 1.69 5.22 -31.96
CA ASP A 187 0.87 6.19 -31.21
C ASP A 187 -0.50 5.55 -30.94
N THR A 188 -1.04 5.69 -29.72
CA THR A 188 -2.16 4.86 -29.22
C THR A 188 -3.54 5.11 -29.81
N ASP A 189 -3.73 6.12 -30.68
CA ASP A 189 -5.08 6.57 -31.09
C ASP A 189 -5.37 6.53 -32.60
N ALA A 190 -4.45 6.06 -33.44
CA ALA A 190 -4.73 5.79 -34.85
C ALA A 190 -5.21 4.33 -35.03
N MET A 191 -6.49 4.07 -34.72
CA MET A 191 -7.09 2.78 -35.06
C MET A 191 -7.26 2.64 -36.58
N PRO A 192 -6.88 1.49 -37.19
CA PRO A 192 -7.56 1.06 -38.39
C PRO A 192 -9.05 0.93 -38.06
N ARG A 193 -9.93 1.35 -38.98
CA ARG A 193 -11.37 1.06 -38.87
C ARG A 193 -11.55 -0.43 -38.63
N THR A 194 -12.53 -0.79 -37.80
CA THR A 194 -12.95 -2.16 -37.48
C THR A 194 -12.81 -3.07 -38.71
N PRO A 195 -12.10 -4.20 -38.60
CA PRO A 195 -11.82 -5.08 -39.72
C PRO A 195 -13.05 -5.94 -40.05
N THR A 196 -14.18 -5.33 -40.40
CA THR A 196 -15.28 -6.08 -41.01
C THR A 196 -14.95 -6.49 -42.45
N LEU A 197 -13.86 -5.98 -43.03
CA LEU A 197 -13.31 -6.40 -44.33
C LEU A 197 -11.80 -6.08 -44.37
N VAL A 198 -10.96 -6.98 -43.88
CA VAL A 198 -9.64 -7.16 -44.47
C VAL A 198 -9.69 -8.52 -45.15
N SER A 199 -10.23 -8.57 -46.36
CA SER A 199 -9.96 -9.71 -47.25
C SER A 199 -8.44 -9.84 -47.35
N ASP A 200 -7.92 -11.07 -47.43
CA ASP A 200 -6.51 -11.47 -47.48
C ASP A 200 -5.56 -10.70 -48.46
N ALA A 201 -6.05 -9.66 -49.16
CA ALA A 201 -5.39 -9.00 -50.27
C ALA A 201 -4.76 -7.61 -50.01
N ASP A 202 -5.18 -6.82 -49.00
CA ASP A 202 -4.99 -5.35 -49.09
C ASP A 202 -4.01 -4.67 -48.10
N LEU A 203 -3.32 -5.40 -47.21
CA LEU A 203 -2.24 -4.82 -46.39
C LEU A 203 -0.86 -5.18 -46.96
N ARG A 204 -0.42 -4.41 -47.97
CA ARG A 204 0.99 -4.39 -48.41
C ARG A 204 1.76 -3.35 -47.61
N TYR A 205 2.62 -3.80 -46.69
CA TYR A 205 3.50 -2.91 -45.93
C TYR A 205 4.91 -3.01 -46.52
N GLN A 206 5.39 -1.97 -47.20
CA GLN A 206 6.78 -1.95 -47.69
C GLN A 206 7.74 -1.60 -46.55
N ARG A 207 8.70 -2.48 -46.26
CA ARG A 207 9.84 -2.19 -45.38
C ARG A 207 11.13 -2.19 -46.19
N ALA A 208 11.98 -1.19 -45.97
CA ALA A 208 13.38 -1.24 -46.33
C ALA A 208 14.22 -1.03 -45.07
N ARG A 209 15.10 -1.98 -44.74
CA ARG A 209 16.10 -1.84 -43.68
C ARG A 209 17.47 -1.97 -44.34
N GLN A 210 18.33 -0.97 -44.17
CA GLN A 210 19.71 -1.02 -44.62
C GLN A 210 20.60 -1.03 -43.38
N PHE A 211 21.30 -2.14 -43.13
CA PHE A 211 22.33 -2.21 -42.09
C PHE A 211 23.62 -1.58 -42.61
N ALA A 212 24.42 -1.03 -41.70
CA ALA A 212 25.55 -0.16 -42.04
C ALA A 212 26.73 -0.86 -42.75
N ASP A 213 26.73 -2.17 -42.97
CA ASP A 213 27.93 -2.87 -43.46
C ASP A 213 27.73 -4.00 -44.49
N ARG A 214 26.50 -4.29 -45.00
CA ARG A 214 26.32 -5.24 -46.12
C ARG A 214 25.25 -4.78 -47.11
N SER A 215 25.60 -4.75 -48.39
CA SER A 215 24.86 -4.17 -49.51
C SER A 215 23.65 -4.98 -50.01
N GLY A 216 22.83 -5.52 -49.12
CA GLY A 216 21.60 -6.22 -49.49
C GLY A 216 20.42 -5.74 -48.65
N ALA A 217 19.45 -5.07 -49.29
CA ALA A 217 18.15 -4.84 -48.67
C ALA A 217 17.32 -6.10 -48.84
N GLU A 218 16.88 -6.71 -47.74
CA GLU A 218 15.83 -7.71 -47.78
C GLU A 218 14.49 -6.97 -47.77
N ILE A 219 13.80 -7.00 -48.91
CA ILE A 219 12.44 -6.49 -49.05
C ILE A 219 11.52 -7.65 -48.72
N ASP A 220 10.90 -7.64 -47.54
CA ASP A 220 9.80 -8.54 -47.24
C ASP A 220 8.48 -7.83 -47.59
N GLU A 221 7.91 -8.17 -48.75
CA GLU A 221 6.61 -7.69 -49.23
C GLU A 221 5.45 -8.58 -48.75
N SER A 222 5.68 -9.47 -47.78
CA SER A 222 4.65 -10.41 -47.34
C SER A 222 3.42 -9.67 -46.79
N PRO A 223 2.22 -9.86 -47.37
CA PRO A 223 1.00 -9.27 -46.84
C PRO A 223 0.75 -9.80 -45.42
N ALA A 224 0.17 -8.95 -44.55
CA ALA A 224 -0.30 -9.41 -43.25
C ALA A 224 -1.43 -10.44 -43.47
N ARG A 225 -1.16 -11.71 -43.15
CA ARG A 225 -2.12 -12.82 -43.30
C ARG A 225 -2.67 -13.23 -41.95
N TRP A 226 -3.91 -13.69 -41.93
CA TRP A 226 -4.45 -14.42 -40.80
C TRP A 226 -3.79 -15.80 -40.71
N LEU A 227 -3.10 -16.06 -39.62
CA LEU A 227 -2.42 -17.32 -39.34
C LEU A 227 -3.19 -18.06 -38.23
N PRO A 228 -3.36 -19.38 -38.30
CA PRO A 228 -3.88 -20.14 -37.18
C PRO A 228 -3.07 -19.86 -35.90
N ALA A 229 -3.76 -19.61 -34.79
CA ALA A 229 -3.15 -19.42 -33.49
C ALA A 229 -2.63 -20.76 -32.94
N GLN A 230 -1.58 -20.70 -32.13
CA GLN A 230 -1.25 -21.81 -31.25
C GLN A 230 -2.13 -21.69 -30.01
N VAL A 231 -2.93 -22.71 -29.74
CA VAL A 231 -3.73 -22.82 -28.52
C VAL A 231 -3.15 -23.97 -27.70
N GLU A 232 -2.65 -23.65 -26.52
CA GLU A 232 -2.11 -24.65 -25.58
C GLU A 232 -3.23 -25.47 -24.94
N ALA A 233 -2.86 -26.60 -24.31
CA ALA A 233 -3.83 -27.51 -23.69
C ALA A 233 -4.65 -26.87 -22.55
N ASP A 234 -4.15 -25.78 -21.97
CA ASP A 234 -4.82 -24.98 -20.93
C ASP A 234 -5.67 -23.83 -21.50
N GLY A 235 -5.77 -23.71 -22.83
CA GLY A 235 -6.53 -22.67 -23.51
C GLY A 235 -5.78 -21.34 -23.71
N LEU A 236 -4.48 -21.29 -23.42
CA LEU A 236 -3.66 -20.11 -23.74
C LEU A 236 -3.49 -19.98 -25.25
N VAL A 237 -4.00 -18.88 -25.79
CA VAL A 237 -3.93 -18.49 -27.20
C VAL A 237 -2.72 -17.57 -27.38
N THR A 238 -1.66 -18.10 -28.00
CA THR A 238 -0.41 -17.37 -28.20
C THR A 238 -0.25 -16.91 -29.65
N ALA A 239 0.28 -15.69 -29.82
CA ALA A 239 0.67 -15.22 -31.13
C ALA A 239 1.75 -16.13 -31.74
N PRO A 240 1.76 -16.36 -33.07
CA PRO A 240 2.78 -17.17 -33.72
C PRO A 240 4.19 -16.64 -33.46
N ASP A 241 5.17 -17.55 -33.32
CA ASP A 241 6.58 -17.18 -33.25
C ASP A 241 6.99 -16.37 -34.50
N HIS A 242 7.28 -15.09 -34.30
CA HIS A 242 7.68 -14.18 -35.37
C HIS A 242 9.12 -13.68 -35.16
N PRO A 243 10.01 -13.73 -36.17
CA PRO A 243 11.43 -13.37 -36.03
C PRO A 243 11.68 -11.98 -35.41
N LEU A 244 10.79 -11.02 -35.68
CA LEU A 244 10.83 -9.67 -35.13
C LEU A 244 10.48 -9.58 -33.63
N ALA A 245 9.61 -10.46 -33.12
CA ALA A 245 9.32 -10.55 -31.69
C ALA A 245 10.51 -11.17 -30.93
N SER A 246 11.24 -12.09 -31.57
CA SER A 246 12.44 -12.74 -31.02
C SER A 246 13.74 -11.92 -31.12
N ALA A 247 13.78 -10.85 -31.93
CA ALA A 247 15.00 -10.07 -32.21
C ALA A 247 15.28 -8.91 -31.20
N GLY A 248 14.45 -8.73 -30.17
CA GLY A 248 14.51 -7.61 -29.23
C GLY A 248 15.54 -7.75 -28.10
N GLY A 249 16.82 -7.61 -28.41
CA GLY A 249 17.86 -7.33 -27.42
C GLY A 249 17.70 -5.92 -26.83
N ILE A 250 17.49 -5.86 -25.51
CA ILE A 250 17.93 -4.83 -24.54
C ILE A 250 18.11 -3.40 -25.11
N ASN A 251 17.26 -2.47 -24.64
CA ASN A 251 17.41 -1.00 -24.60
C ASN A 251 16.81 -0.09 -25.69
N GLY A 252 15.86 -0.51 -26.54
CA GLY A 252 15.24 0.53 -27.40
C GLY A 252 14.13 0.19 -28.39
N MET A 253 13.30 -0.84 -28.22
CA MET A 253 12.22 -1.11 -29.18
C MET A 253 10.80 -0.95 -28.62
N GLU A 254 9.94 -0.46 -29.51
CA GLU A 254 8.58 0.07 -29.40
C GLU A 254 7.52 -1.03 -29.15
N SER A 255 6.31 -0.63 -28.70
CA SER A 255 5.17 -1.52 -28.45
C SER A 255 4.62 -2.17 -29.71
N PHE A 256 4.23 -3.45 -29.63
CA PHE A 256 3.59 -4.20 -30.72
C PHE A 256 2.18 -4.64 -30.33
N ALA A 257 1.29 -4.78 -31.32
CA ALA A 257 -0.04 -5.34 -31.14
C ALA A 257 -0.31 -6.50 -32.10
N TRP A 258 -1.09 -7.46 -31.62
CA TRP A 258 -1.63 -8.59 -32.36
C TRP A 258 -3.15 -8.54 -32.30
N TYR A 259 -3.81 -8.96 -33.38
CA TYR A 259 -5.25 -9.20 -33.40
C TYR A 259 -5.50 -10.69 -33.52
N ALA A 260 -6.33 -11.24 -32.63
CA ALA A 260 -6.83 -12.59 -32.69
C ALA A 260 -8.32 -12.56 -33.01
N SER A 261 -8.82 -13.46 -33.86
CA SER A 261 -10.24 -13.58 -34.16
C SER A 261 -10.69 -15.04 -34.14
N THR A 262 -11.95 -15.24 -33.78
CA THR A 262 -12.66 -16.52 -33.81
C THR A 262 -14.15 -16.28 -34.07
N THR A 263 -14.92 -17.30 -34.41
CA THR A 263 -16.38 -17.24 -34.47
C THR A 263 -17.01 -18.19 -33.47
N LEU A 264 -18.19 -17.81 -32.96
CA LEU A 264 -18.92 -18.54 -31.93
C LEU A 264 -20.41 -18.57 -32.28
N ASN A 265 -20.98 -19.76 -32.44
CA ASN A 265 -22.42 -19.93 -32.67
C ASN A 265 -23.18 -19.92 -31.33
N SER A 266 -24.31 -19.20 -31.27
CA SER A 266 -25.22 -19.17 -30.12
C SER A 266 -26.63 -19.58 -30.55
N ASP A 267 -27.28 -20.47 -29.79
CA ASP A 267 -28.67 -20.89 -30.01
C ASP A 267 -29.59 -19.86 -29.31
N GLY A 268 -29.90 -18.76 -29.99
CA GLY A 268 -30.60 -17.61 -29.44
C GLY A 268 -29.67 -16.51 -28.90
N ALA A 269 -30.24 -15.33 -28.64
CA ALA A 269 -29.52 -14.24 -27.99
C ALA A 269 -29.18 -14.63 -26.54
N SER A 270 -27.89 -14.61 -26.20
CA SER A 270 -27.39 -15.03 -24.89
C SER A 270 -26.27 -14.07 -24.44
N ALA A 271 -25.82 -14.19 -23.19
CA ALA A 271 -24.72 -13.37 -22.70
C ALA A 271 -23.82 -14.16 -21.74
N PRO A 272 -23.22 -15.30 -22.14
CA PRO A 272 -22.45 -16.14 -21.21
C PRO A 272 -21.38 -15.35 -20.44
N TRP A 273 -21.07 -15.83 -19.23
CA TRP A 273 -19.91 -15.32 -18.47
C TRP A 273 -18.62 -15.76 -19.12
N VAL A 274 -17.68 -14.82 -19.24
CA VAL A 274 -16.36 -15.04 -19.80
C VAL A 274 -15.30 -14.68 -18.77
N ALA A 275 -14.25 -15.47 -18.71
CA ALA A 275 -13.02 -15.17 -17.98
C ALA A 275 -11.88 -14.98 -18.98
N LEU A 276 -11.28 -13.79 -18.98
CA LEU A 276 -10.22 -13.39 -19.90
C LEU A 276 -8.93 -13.11 -19.13
N ARG A 277 -7.90 -13.93 -19.37
CA ARG A 277 -6.53 -13.67 -18.91
C ARG A 277 -5.73 -13.07 -20.06
N VAL A 278 -4.94 -12.03 -19.79
CA VAL A 278 -4.18 -11.32 -20.83
C VAL A 278 -2.72 -11.18 -20.40
N GLN A 279 -1.78 -11.50 -21.30
CA GLN A 279 -0.37 -11.17 -21.14
C GLN A 279 -0.12 -9.79 -21.76
N GLY A 280 -0.26 -8.74 -20.94
CA GLY A 280 -0.21 -7.34 -21.36
C GLY A 280 -1.57 -6.69 -21.22
N SER A 281 -2.08 -6.07 -22.29
CA SER A 281 -3.39 -5.39 -22.27
C SER A 281 -4.19 -5.79 -23.50
N ALA A 282 -5.51 -5.87 -23.35
CA ALA A 282 -6.38 -6.31 -24.42
C ALA A 282 -7.70 -5.54 -24.52
N ARG A 283 -8.32 -5.69 -25.69
CA ARG A 283 -9.67 -5.23 -26.01
C ARG A 283 -10.41 -6.36 -26.72
N VAL A 284 -11.67 -6.56 -26.38
CA VAL A 284 -12.52 -7.61 -26.95
C VAL A 284 -13.72 -6.99 -27.64
N TRP A 285 -13.96 -7.38 -28.88
CA TRP A 285 -15.15 -7.05 -29.65
C TRP A 285 -15.97 -8.29 -29.95
N VAL A 286 -17.29 -8.13 -30.00
CA VAL A 286 -18.24 -9.12 -30.51
C VAL A 286 -19.11 -8.44 -31.56
N ASN A 287 -19.16 -8.98 -32.78
CA ASN A 287 -19.91 -8.43 -33.91
C ASN A 287 -19.66 -6.92 -34.10
N ASP A 288 -18.37 -6.53 -34.11
CA ASP A 288 -17.88 -5.14 -34.19
C ASP A 288 -18.20 -4.22 -32.99
N VAL A 289 -18.86 -4.72 -31.94
CA VAL A 289 -19.14 -3.97 -30.72
C VAL A 289 -18.02 -4.23 -29.70
N LEU A 290 -17.37 -3.17 -29.20
CA LEU A 290 -16.42 -3.29 -28.10
C LEU A 290 -17.20 -3.66 -26.83
N VAL A 291 -16.95 -4.84 -26.29
CA VAL A 291 -17.67 -5.37 -25.12
C VAL A 291 -16.82 -5.32 -23.86
N TRP A 292 -15.49 -5.27 -24.01
CA TRP A 292 -14.58 -5.25 -22.87
C TRP A 292 -13.20 -4.66 -23.24
N HIS A 293 -12.56 -3.99 -22.28
CA HIS A 293 -11.16 -3.59 -22.36
C HIS A 293 -10.48 -3.63 -20.99
N SER A 294 -9.17 -3.90 -20.96
CA SER A 294 -8.37 -3.83 -19.72
C SER A 294 -8.32 -2.39 -19.17
N SER A 295 -8.36 -2.23 -17.85
CA SER A 295 -8.43 -0.93 -17.15
C SER A 295 -7.10 -0.16 -17.07
N GLY A 296 -5.98 -0.75 -17.47
CA GLY A 296 -4.65 -0.14 -17.40
C GLY A 296 -3.55 -1.19 -17.33
N HIS A 297 -2.29 -0.76 -17.44
CA HIS A 297 -1.09 -1.56 -17.76
C HIS A 297 -0.60 -2.62 -16.75
N ASP A 298 -1.46 -3.21 -15.94
CA ASP A 298 -1.07 -4.25 -14.99
C ASP A 298 -1.58 -5.61 -15.45
N GLU A 299 -0.69 -6.61 -15.42
CA GLU A 299 -1.00 -8.01 -15.68
C GLU A 299 -2.05 -8.47 -14.67
N ALA A 300 -3.25 -8.79 -15.15
CA ALA A 300 -4.28 -9.35 -14.32
C ALA A 300 -3.96 -10.84 -14.10
N ASP A 301 -3.24 -11.15 -13.01
CA ASP A 301 -3.09 -12.53 -12.50
C ASP A 301 -4.47 -13.19 -12.25
N VAL A 302 -5.49 -12.35 -12.08
CA VAL A 302 -6.90 -12.74 -12.01
C VAL A 302 -7.53 -12.43 -13.38
N PRO A 303 -8.10 -13.41 -14.09
CA PRO A 303 -8.77 -13.12 -15.36
C PRO A 303 -9.91 -12.12 -15.14
N ASP A 304 -9.96 -11.11 -15.99
CA ASP A 304 -11.07 -10.17 -16.04
C ASP A 304 -12.33 -10.90 -16.47
N ARG A 305 -13.47 -10.59 -15.84
CA ARG A 305 -14.74 -11.26 -16.13
C ARG A 305 -15.78 -10.27 -16.62
N PHE A 306 -16.50 -10.67 -17.65
CA PHE A 306 -17.57 -9.87 -18.24
C PHE A 306 -18.57 -10.79 -18.94
N ARG A 307 -19.77 -10.24 -19.19
CA ARG A 307 -20.79 -10.89 -20.00
C ARG A 307 -20.44 -10.69 -21.47
N LEU A 308 -20.37 -11.77 -22.25
CA LEU A 308 -20.09 -11.71 -23.68
C LEU A 308 -21.42 -11.74 -24.45
N PRO A 309 -21.93 -10.61 -24.96
CA PRO A 309 -23.24 -10.57 -25.61
C PRO A 309 -23.18 -11.29 -26.95
N LEU A 310 -23.94 -12.38 -27.09
CA LEU A 310 -24.08 -13.15 -28.32
C LEU A 310 -25.48 -12.95 -28.91
N GLN A 311 -25.53 -12.77 -30.22
CA GLN A 311 -26.76 -12.79 -31.02
C GLN A 311 -27.08 -14.23 -31.44
N ASP A 312 -28.34 -14.49 -31.77
CA ASP A 312 -28.75 -15.76 -32.37
C ASP A 312 -27.97 -16.02 -33.66
N GLY A 313 -27.39 -17.21 -33.79
CA GLY A 313 -26.51 -17.58 -34.91
C GLY A 313 -25.03 -17.31 -34.66
N GLU A 314 -24.29 -16.97 -35.72
CA GLU A 314 -22.84 -16.83 -35.71
C GLU A 314 -22.41 -15.46 -35.18
N ASN A 315 -21.46 -15.45 -34.23
CA ASN A 315 -20.89 -14.25 -33.63
C ASN A 315 -19.39 -14.17 -33.89
N ALA A 316 -18.92 -13.06 -34.43
CA ALA A 316 -17.49 -12.81 -34.64
C ALA A 316 -16.88 -12.21 -33.36
N ILE A 317 -15.86 -12.86 -32.81
CA ILE A 317 -15.10 -12.38 -31.66
C ILE A 317 -13.73 -11.91 -32.16
N LEU A 318 -13.33 -10.71 -31.75
CA LEU A 318 -12.02 -10.14 -32.05
C LEU A 318 -11.35 -9.72 -30.74
N VAL A 319 -10.10 -10.11 -30.54
CA VAL A 319 -9.28 -9.76 -29.38
C VAL A 319 -8.03 -9.07 -29.87
N ARG A 320 -7.78 -7.83 -29.46
CA ARG A 320 -6.50 -7.16 -29.71
C ARG A 320 -5.65 -7.29 -28.45
N VAL A 321 -4.44 -7.81 -28.56
CA VAL A 321 -3.48 -7.90 -27.45
C VAL A 321 -2.25 -7.04 -27.77
N HIS A 322 -1.71 -6.32 -26.79
CA HIS A 322 -0.53 -5.50 -27.01
C HIS A 322 0.49 -5.56 -25.86
N SER A 323 1.77 -5.47 -26.22
CA SER A 323 2.89 -5.40 -25.28
C SER A 323 3.13 -3.95 -24.80
N SER A 324 3.47 -3.78 -23.52
CA SER A 324 3.82 -2.50 -22.92
C SER A 324 5.31 -2.47 -22.52
N PRO A 325 5.97 -1.30 -22.50
CA PRO A 325 7.36 -1.21 -22.03
C PRO A 325 7.55 -1.69 -20.58
N ARG A 326 6.49 -1.66 -19.76
CA ARG A 326 6.47 -2.20 -18.38
C ARG A 326 6.34 -3.71 -18.35
N SER A 327 5.43 -4.31 -19.14
CA SER A 327 5.33 -5.77 -19.25
C SER A 327 6.65 -6.34 -19.76
N ASN A 328 7.26 -5.77 -20.81
CA ASN A 328 8.57 -6.18 -21.32
C ASN A 328 9.74 -6.10 -20.30
N ARG A 329 9.60 -5.35 -19.19
CA ARG A 329 10.59 -5.33 -18.09
C ARG A 329 10.33 -6.38 -17.00
N HIS A 330 9.09 -6.84 -16.83
CA HIS A 330 8.74 -7.86 -15.84
C HIS A 330 9.09 -9.29 -16.29
N TRP A 331 9.18 -9.55 -17.60
CA TRP A 331 9.46 -10.90 -18.14
C TRP A 331 10.87 -11.44 -17.91
N SER A 332 11.75 -10.71 -17.22
CA SER A 332 12.98 -11.29 -16.66
C SER A 332 12.76 -12.01 -15.32
N ILE A 333 11.56 -11.98 -14.72
CA ILE A 333 11.34 -12.38 -13.31
C ILE A 333 9.93 -12.98 -13.05
N LEU A 334 9.43 -13.90 -13.88
CA LEU A 334 8.17 -14.61 -13.57
C LEU A 334 8.38 -16.13 -13.55
N HIS A 335 8.08 -16.73 -12.39
CA HIS A 335 7.94 -18.17 -12.20
C HIS A 335 6.44 -18.48 -12.04
N TYR A 336 5.96 -19.45 -12.80
CA TYR A 336 4.57 -19.93 -12.79
C TYR A 336 4.17 -20.41 -11.37
N THR A 337 3.05 -19.90 -10.86
CA THR A 337 2.51 -20.17 -9.51
C THR A 337 1.71 -21.47 -9.39
N ASP A 338 1.69 -22.30 -10.41
CA ASP A 338 0.85 -23.50 -10.45
C ASP A 338 1.73 -24.75 -10.36
N GLY A 339 1.25 -25.79 -9.68
CA GLY A 339 1.94 -27.06 -9.44
C GLY A 339 2.21 -27.90 -10.70
N TYR A 340 2.92 -27.35 -11.68
CA TYR A 340 3.29 -27.99 -12.94
C TYR A 340 4.68 -28.62 -12.88
N SER A 341 4.88 -29.65 -13.70
CA SER A 341 6.17 -30.31 -13.94
C SER A 341 7.21 -29.33 -14.51
N GLU A 342 8.49 -29.58 -14.19
CA GLU A 342 9.64 -28.85 -14.72
C GLU A 342 9.58 -28.74 -16.26
N LYS A 343 9.34 -27.54 -16.79
CA LYS A 343 9.64 -27.23 -18.20
C LYS A 343 11.03 -26.55 -18.28
N PRO A 344 11.89 -26.92 -19.24
CA PRO A 344 13.14 -26.21 -19.50
C PRO A 344 12.86 -24.74 -19.85
N MET A 345 13.54 -23.80 -19.20
CA MET A 345 13.38 -22.37 -19.42
C MET A 345 13.72 -21.98 -20.88
N GLY A 346 12.70 -21.75 -21.69
CA GLY A 346 12.77 -21.02 -22.96
C GLY A 346 12.10 -19.65 -22.82
N ARG A 347 12.75 -18.61 -23.34
CA ARG A 347 12.20 -17.23 -23.43
C ARG A 347 10.74 -17.26 -23.89
N ILE A 348 9.81 -16.71 -23.10
CA ILE A 348 8.45 -16.45 -23.58
C ILE A 348 8.54 -15.20 -24.46
N SER A 349 8.60 -15.42 -25.78
CA SER A 349 8.72 -14.39 -26.81
C SER A 349 7.38 -13.95 -27.40
N THR A 350 6.25 -14.39 -26.83
CA THR A 350 4.92 -14.25 -27.44
C THR A 350 3.96 -13.48 -26.52
N THR A 351 3.17 -12.59 -27.12
CA THR A 351 2.02 -11.93 -26.47
C THR A 351 0.82 -12.88 -26.61
N GLY A 352 0.14 -13.21 -25.52
CA GLY A 352 -0.98 -14.17 -25.52
C GLY A 352 -2.14 -13.78 -24.60
N PHE A 353 -3.25 -14.50 -24.71
CA PHE A 353 -4.42 -14.38 -23.85
C PHE A 353 -5.11 -15.73 -23.71
N ALA A 354 -5.92 -15.92 -22.68
CA ALA A 354 -6.80 -17.09 -22.55
C ALA A 354 -8.22 -16.60 -22.31
N LEU A 355 -9.17 -17.00 -23.16
CA LEU A 355 -10.58 -16.64 -23.06
C LEU A 355 -11.40 -17.91 -22.81
N HIS A 356 -12.01 -17.99 -21.63
CA HIS A 356 -12.80 -19.13 -21.19
C HIS A 356 -14.28 -18.76 -21.07
N LEU A 357 -15.16 -19.59 -21.62
CA LEU A 357 -16.62 -19.47 -21.51
C LEU A 357 -17.13 -20.35 -20.37
N ALA A 358 -18.07 -19.83 -19.57
CA ALA A 358 -18.82 -20.63 -18.62
C ALA A 358 -19.94 -21.41 -19.34
N SER A 359 -20.05 -22.71 -19.09
CA SER A 359 -21.03 -23.58 -19.75
C SER A 359 -22.49 -23.41 -19.29
N SER A 360 -22.77 -22.77 -18.14
CA SER A 360 -24.12 -22.32 -17.72
C SER A 360 -24.10 -21.49 -16.41
N GLY A 361 -25.07 -20.58 -16.25
CA GLY A 361 -25.42 -19.93 -14.97
C GLY A 361 -24.50 -18.81 -14.46
N ASP A 362 -25.02 -18.04 -13.50
CA ASP A 362 -24.25 -17.08 -12.69
C ASP A 362 -23.28 -17.84 -11.77
N PRO A 363 -21.96 -17.66 -11.89
CA PRO A 363 -21.01 -18.41 -11.09
C PRO A 363 -21.10 -18.06 -9.59
N HIS A 364 -21.75 -16.96 -9.18
CA HIS A 364 -21.76 -16.43 -7.81
C HIS A 364 -22.21 -17.39 -6.68
N ASN A 365 -22.77 -18.56 -6.98
CA ASN A 365 -23.40 -19.45 -5.99
C ASN A 365 -22.75 -20.81 -5.70
N SER A 366 -21.64 -21.22 -6.33
CA SER A 366 -20.94 -22.44 -5.89
C SER A 366 -19.95 -22.13 -4.75
N ARG A 367 -20.48 -21.78 -3.58
CA ARG A 367 -19.68 -21.67 -2.35
C ARG A 367 -20.10 -22.71 -1.35
N GLU A 368 -19.43 -23.85 -1.40
CA GLU A 368 -19.06 -24.46 -0.13
C GLU A 368 -17.92 -23.63 0.47
N ARG A 369 -18.23 -22.53 1.17
CA ARG A 369 -17.25 -21.86 2.02
C ARG A 369 -16.79 -22.83 3.10
N SER A 370 -15.58 -23.35 3.02
CA SER A 370 -15.02 -24.04 4.18
C SER A 370 -15.00 -23.08 5.36
N GLN A 371 -15.62 -23.44 6.48
CA GLN A 371 -15.52 -22.62 7.69
C GLN A 371 -14.15 -22.86 8.32
N GLY A 372 -13.49 -21.79 8.74
CA GLY A 372 -12.32 -21.93 9.58
C GLY A 372 -12.76 -22.24 11.00
N GLY A 373 -12.18 -23.28 11.61
CA GLY A 373 -12.46 -23.58 13.01
C GLY A 373 -11.47 -22.88 13.93
N HIS A 374 -11.92 -22.44 15.11
CA HIS A 374 -11.02 -21.92 16.15
C HIS A 374 -10.14 -23.04 16.74
N TRP A 375 -8.87 -22.74 16.98
CA TRP A 375 -7.89 -23.60 17.66
C TRP A 375 -7.50 -22.96 19.00
N PRO A 376 -7.22 -23.72 20.07
CA PRO A 376 -7.64 -25.08 20.43
C PRO A 376 -8.80 -25.09 21.46
N ASP A 377 -9.40 -26.28 21.65
CA ASP A 377 -10.21 -26.62 22.83
C ASP A 377 -9.41 -26.40 24.13
N ALA A 378 -10.10 -26.32 25.29
CA ALA A 378 -9.47 -26.04 26.58
C ALA A 378 -8.22 -26.91 26.89
N ASP A 379 -8.22 -28.17 26.41
CA ASP A 379 -7.17 -29.16 26.64
C ASP A 379 -6.09 -29.23 25.54
N GLY A 380 -6.22 -28.49 24.44
CA GLY A 380 -5.30 -28.61 23.30
C GLY A 380 -3.88 -28.05 23.55
N PRO A 381 -2.98 -28.14 22.55
CA PRO A 381 -1.58 -27.72 22.68
C PRO A 381 -1.44 -26.24 23.06
N ARG A 382 -0.58 -25.94 24.05
CA ARG A 382 -0.17 -24.58 24.43
C ARG A 382 1.28 -24.35 24.04
N GLY A 383 1.61 -23.28 23.33
CA GLY A 383 2.98 -23.05 22.85
C GLY A 383 3.27 -21.60 22.53
N HIS A 384 3.85 -21.34 21.35
CA HIS A 384 4.09 -19.98 20.89
C HIS A 384 2.81 -19.16 20.94
N ARG A 385 2.91 -17.99 21.57
CA ARG A 385 1.78 -17.12 21.85
C ARG A 385 0.63 -17.75 22.64
N GLN A 386 0.92 -18.76 23.46
CA GLN A 386 -0.03 -19.66 24.12
C GLN A 386 -0.84 -20.51 23.13
N ASP A 387 -1.48 -19.91 22.14
CA ASP A 387 -2.40 -20.57 21.20
C ASP A 387 -2.14 -20.17 19.73
N TRP A 388 -0.95 -19.66 19.41
CA TRP A 388 -0.56 -19.10 18.11
C TRP A 388 -1.20 -17.77 17.73
N HIS A 389 -2.27 -17.35 18.41
CA HIS A 389 -2.94 -16.07 18.15
C HIS A 389 -2.42 -14.96 19.04
N GLY A 390 -1.92 -15.29 20.24
CA GLY A 390 -1.42 -14.30 21.21
C GLY A 390 -2.51 -13.44 21.78
N ARG A 391 -3.68 -14.05 22.01
CA ARG A 391 -4.89 -13.40 22.50
C ARG A 391 -5.26 -13.91 23.89
N ASN A 392 -5.15 -13.05 24.89
CA ASN A 392 -5.57 -13.32 26.25
C ASN A 392 -6.64 -12.27 26.67
N PRO A 393 -7.87 -12.35 26.13
CA PRO A 393 -8.91 -11.32 26.33
C PRO A 393 -9.41 -11.21 27.77
N GLU A 394 -9.19 -12.24 28.60
CA GLU A 394 -9.58 -12.25 30.02
C GLU A 394 -8.47 -11.72 30.96
N ALA A 395 -7.31 -11.30 30.42
CA ALA A 395 -6.21 -10.81 31.24
C ALA A 395 -6.42 -9.35 31.68
N ASP A 396 -5.96 -9.03 32.89
CA ASP A 396 -5.93 -7.70 33.53
C ASP A 396 -4.50 -7.45 34.08
N PRO A 397 -3.47 -7.34 33.22
CA PRO A 397 -2.09 -7.23 33.67
C PRO A 397 -1.81 -5.86 34.32
N PRO A 398 -0.78 -5.75 35.18
CA PRO A 398 -0.31 -4.45 35.66
C PRO A 398 0.20 -3.60 34.49
N LEU A 399 -0.20 -2.33 34.48
CA LEU A 399 0.16 -1.33 33.46
C LEU A 399 1.32 -0.43 33.90
N GLY A 400 1.66 -0.43 35.19
CA GLY A 400 2.82 0.28 35.72
C GLY A 400 3.55 -0.59 36.73
N PHE A 401 4.84 -0.82 36.53
CA PHE A 401 5.71 -1.58 37.41
C PHE A 401 7.16 -1.11 37.22
N ASN A 402 8.03 -1.40 38.18
CA ASN A 402 9.45 -1.08 38.11
C ASN A 402 10.28 -2.26 38.64
N LEU A 403 11.11 -2.84 37.76
CA LEU A 403 11.93 -4.01 38.09
C LEU A 403 13.14 -3.67 38.98
N GLU A 404 13.58 -2.41 38.99
CA GLU A 404 14.77 -1.98 39.73
C GLU A 404 14.48 -1.81 41.23
N ASP A 405 13.33 -1.22 41.58
CA ASP A 405 12.92 -1.02 42.97
C ASP A 405 11.90 -2.06 43.49
N GLY A 406 11.43 -2.96 42.62
CA GLY A 406 10.50 -4.04 42.95
C GLY A 406 9.03 -3.62 42.98
N THR A 407 8.68 -2.40 42.57
CA THR A 407 7.27 -1.95 42.53
C THR A 407 6.44 -2.81 41.60
N ASN A 408 5.36 -3.40 42.13
CA ASN A 408 4.45 -4.31 41.42
C ASN A 408 5.14 -5.58 40.86
N VAL A 409 6.18 -6.07 41.56
CA VAL A 409 6.82 -7.36 41.30
C VAL A 409 6.35 -8.36 42.36
N ALA A 410 5.55 -9.35 41.96
CA ALA A 410 5.05 -10.39 42.88
C ALA A 410 6.17 -11.36 43.28
N TRP A 411 6.98 -11.78 42.30
CA TRP A 411 8.20 -12.55 42.52
C TRP A 411 9.17 -12.39 41.35
N SER A 412 10.45 -12.67 41.61
CA SER A 412 11.50 -12.75 40.59
C SER A 412 12.33 -14.01 40.82
N LEU A 413 12.62 -14.72 39.74
CA LEU A 413 13.41 -15.96 39.74
C LEU A 413 14.61 -15.80 38.80
N PRO A 414 15.85 -15.76 39.31
CA PRO A 414 17.05 -15.88 38.48
C PRO A 414 17.04 -17.22 37.73
N LEU A 415 17.30 -17.18 36.43
CA LEU A 415 17.39 -18.35 35.56
C LEU A 415 18.66 -18.28 34.71
N PRO A 416 19.19 -19.41 34.23
CA PRO A 416 20.24 -19.41 33.22
C PRO A 416 19.83 -18.61 31.98
N LEU A 417 20.80 -18.21 31.15
CA LEU A 417 20.53 -17.41 29.95
C LEU A 417 19.46 -18.06 29.06
N GLY A 418 18.55 -17.30 28.49
CA GLY A 418 17.55 -17.83 27.57
C GLY A 418 16.63 -16.76 27.00
N HIS A 419 15.98 -17.09 25.89
CA HIS A 419 15.15 -16.16 25.13
C HIS A 419 13.72 -16.67 24.91
N ALA A 420 13.44 -17.92 25.29
CA ALA A 420 12.16 -18.55 25.04
C ALA A 420 11.02 -17.88 25.82
N GLU A 421 9.88 -17.74 25.15
CA GLU A 421 8.64 -17.32 25.80
C GLU A 421 8.23 -18.34 26.86
N PRO A 422 7.83 -17.90 28.07
CA PRO A 422 7.26 -18.80 29.06
C PRO A 422 5.88 -19.30 28.58
N VAL A 423 5.62 -20.60 28.69
CA VAL A 423 4.30 -21.17 28.36
C VAL A 423 3.54 -21.46 29.64
N TYR A 424 2.31 -20.96 29.75
CA TYR A 424 1.46 -21.16 30.91
C TYR A 424 0.49 -22.32 30.67
N ARG A 425 0.38 -23.24 31.63
CA ARG A 425 -0.66 -24.27 31.66
C ARG A 425 -0.90 -24.73 33.10
N ASP A 426 -2.18 -24.81 33.50
CA ASP A 426 -2.62 -25.40 34.78
C ASP A 426 -1.84 -24.92 36.01
N GLY A 427 -1.65 -23.59 36.13
CA GLY A 427 -0.93 -22.98 37.25
C GLY A 427 0.60 -23.09 37.18
N LYS A 428 1.16 -23.58 36.07
CA LYS A 428 2.60 -23.77 35.88
C LYS A 428 3.13 -22.96 34.69
N LEU A 429 4.38 -22.56 34.79
CA LEU A 429 5.16 -21.94 33.72
C LEU A 429 6.25 -22.88 33.25
N TYR A 430 6.34 -23.08 31.94
CA TYR A 430 7.36 -23.88 31.29
C TYR A 430 8.30 -22.96 30.51
N VAL A 431 9.59 -22.97 30.86
CA VAL A 431 10.58 -22.03 30.30
C VAL A 431 11.84 -22.77 29.87
N LEU A 432 12.33 -22.47 28.67
CA LEU A 432 13.61 -22.98 28.19
C LEU A 432 14.75 -22.05 28.60
N ALA A 433 15.88 -22.63 28.95
CA ALA A 433 17.13 -21.92 29.18
C ALA A 433 18.31 -22.66 28.55
N GLU A 434 19.39 -21.93 28.35
CA GLU A 434 20.64 -22.42 27.80
C GLU A 434 21.39 -23.30 28.81
N PRO A 435 22.13 -24.31 28.32
CA PRO A 435 22.25 -24.70 26.90
C PRO A 435 21.09 -25.56 26.36
N HIS A 436 20.35 -26.27 27.22
CA HIS A 436 19.26 -27.18 26.82
C HIS A 436 18.38 -27.59 28.02
N GLN A 437 18.05 -26.62 28.87
CA GLN A 437 17.29 -26.86 30.11
C GLN A 437 15.82 -26.48 29.93
N LEU A 438 14.94 -27.25 30.56
CA LEU A 438 13.51 -26.96 30.70
C LEU A 438 13.19 -26.82 32.18
N PHE A 439 12.59 -25.69 32.56
CA PHE A 439 12.11 -25.43 33.91
C PHE A 439 10.60 -25.53 33.96
N CYS A 440 10.07 -26.18 34.99
CA CYS A 440 8.68 -26.08 35.39
C CYS A 440 8.60 -25.31 36.70
N ILE A 441 7.89 -24.19 36.67
CA ILE A 441 7.84 -23.22 37.76
C ILE A 441 6.37 -23.06 38.18
N ASP A 442 6.11 -23.04 39.48
CA ASP A 442 4.80 -22.67 40.00
C ASP A 442 4.51 -21.20 39.65
N ALA A 443 3.40 -20.95 38.96
CA ALA A 443 3.10 -19.62 38.44
C ALA A 443 2.70 -18.63 39.55
N ASP A 444 2.35 -19.13 40.74
CA ASP A 444 1.93 -18.34 41.88
C ASP A 444 3.09 -17.94 42.78
N SER A 445 3.95 -18.88 43.15
CA SER A 445 5.06 -18.66 44.07
C SER A 445 6.38 -18.34 43.39
N GLY A 446 6.54 -18.71 42.12
CA GLY A 446 7.83 -18.66 41.41
C GLY A 446 8.79 -19.80 41.82
N GLU A 447 8.31 -20.80 42.56
CA GLU A 447 9.11 -21.96 42.97
C GLU A 447 9.39 -22.89 41.78
N ILE A 448 10.63 -23.33 41.63
CA ILE A 448 10.99 -24.37 40.66
C ILE A 448 10.46 -25.71 41.17
N LEU A 449 9.46 -26.27 40.48
CA LEU A 449 8.88 -27.56 40.81
C LEU A 449 9.79 -28.71 40.36
N TRP A 450 10.36 -28.58 39.17
CA TRP A 450 11.37 -29.49 38.64
C TRP A 450 12.15 -28.86 37.48
N GLN A 451 13.28 -29.49 37.14
CA GLN A 451 14.13 -29.12 36.01
C GLN A 451 14.49 -30.36 35.18
N GLY A 452 14.30 -30.27 33.87
CA GLY A 452 14.68 -31.28 32.88
C GLY A 452 15.87 -30.82 32.02
N SER A 453 16.64 -31.77 31.49
CA SER A 453 17.78 -31.50 30.61
C SER A 453 17.72 -32.33 29.34
N ALA A 454 17.83 -31.67 28.18
CA ALA A 454 17.86 -32.27 26.84
C ALA A 454 19.30 -32.25 26.27
N CYS A 455 20.22 -32.91 26.97
CA CYS A 455 21.66 -32.81 26.70
C CYS A 455 22.05 -33.32 25.31
N VAL A 456 22.48 -32.42 24.42
CA VAL A 456 22.91 -32.77 23.05
C VAL A 456 24.05 -33.79 22.99
N VAL A 457 24.91 -33.81 24.02
CA VAL A 457 26.02 -34.75 24.13
C VAL A 457 25.49 -36.18 24.30
N SER A 458 24.37 -36.39 24.98
CA SER A 458 23.78 -37.72 25.17
C SER A 458 23.35 -38.41 23.86
N VAL A 459 23.06 -37.63 22.80
CA VAL A 459 22.70 -38.17 21.47
C VAL A 459 23.88 -38.17 20.51
N ARG A 460 24.80 -37.19 20.62
CA ARG A 460 25.90 -37.01 19.65
C ARG A 460 27.28 -37.48 20.11
N ALA A 461 27.46 -37.83 21.38
CA ALA A 461 28.74 -38.30 21.93
C ALA A 461 28.68 -39.74 22.47
N SER A 462 27.59 -40.47 22.23
CA SER A 462 27.47 -41.90 22.58
C SER A 462 28.60 -42.77 22.02
N HIS A 463 29.30 -42.31 20.98
CA HIS A 463 30.46 -42.94 20.36
C HIS A 463 31.82 -42.35 20.79
N LEU A 464 31.84 -41.27 21.57
CA LEU A 464 33.05 -40.63 22.12
C LEU A 464 33.25 -40.94 23.61
N LEU A 465 32.22 -41.43 24.29
CA LEU A 465 32.26 -41.89 25.68
C LEU A 465 32.73 -43.36 25.70
N SER A 466 34.05 -43.60 25.63
CA SER A 466 34.65 -44.89 26.00
C SER A 466 34.91 -44.95 27.51
N ASP A 467 34.82 -46.15 28.11
CA ASP A 467 34.99 -46.42 29.55
C ASP A 467 36.28 -45.84 30.19
N ASP A 468 37.30 -45.50 29.40
CA ASP A 468 38.62 -45.05 29.86
C ASP A 468 38.82 -43.52 29.95
N HIS A 469 37.83 -42.69 29.60
CA HIS A 469 37.92 -41.23 29.74
C HIS A 469 36.85 -40.66 30.69
N PRO A 470 37.24 -40.00 31.80
CA PRO A 470 36.28 -39.36 32.71
C PRO A 470 35.51 -38.26 31.96
N ASP A 471 34.20 -38.22 32.15
CA ASP A 471 33.26 -37.29 31.51
C ASP A 471 33.66 -35.82 31.77
N PRO A 472 34.27 -35.11 30.80
CA PRO A 472 34.72 -33.73 30.99
C PRO A 472 33.53 -32.77 31.15
N LEU A 473 32.32 -33.21 30.79
CA LEU A 473 31.09 -32.44 30.86
C LEU A 473 30.31 -32.69 32.15
N GLY A 474 30.61 -33.74 32.90
CA GLY A 474 30.03 -34.00 34.22
C GLY A 474 30.32 -32.86 35.21
N ASP A 475 31.57 -32.39 35.23
CA ASP A 475 31.97 -31.22 36.04
C ASP A 475 31.33 -29.91 35.54
N TYR A 476 31.06 -29.79 34.24
CA TYR A 476 30.31 -28.68 33.65
C TYR A 476 28.85 -28.64 34.13
N TYR A 477 28.17 -29.77 34.15
CA TYR A 477 26.77 -29.86 34.60
C TYR A 477 26.63 -29.69 36.12
N ALA A 478 27.57 -30.20 36.92
CA ALA A 478 27.59 -29.94 38.36
C ALA A 478 27.76 -28.44 38.68
N ALA A 479 28.64 -27.74 37.95
CA ALA A 479 28.83 -26.30 38.12
C ALA A 479 27.61 -25.46 37.68
N LEU A 480 26.82 -25.94 36.72
CA LEU A 480 25.56 -25.31 36.29
C LEU A 480 24.42 -25.51 37.29
N GLN A 481 24.34 -26.68 37.94
CA GLN A 481 23.33 -26.98 38.96
C GLN A 481 23.52 -26.14 40.24
N ASP A 482 24.76 -25.74 40.54
CA ASP A 482 25.08 -24.96 41.75
C ASP A 482 24.94 -23.43 41.59
N GLY A 483 24.56 -22.91 40.41
CA GLY A 483 24.29 -21.49 40.20
C GLY A 483 25.50 -20.54 40.34
N GLN A 484 26.73 -21.06 40.36
CA GLN A 484 27.97 -20.29 40.67
C GLN A 484 28.77 -19.83 39.43
N GLY A 485 28.14 -19.75 38.26
CA GLY A 485 28.81 -19.47 36.99
C GLY A 485 28.88 -17.98 36.62
N GLY A 486 29.83 -17.23 37.19
CA GLY A 486 30.14 -15.87 36.73
C GLY A 486 30.77 -15.82 35.33
N ASP A 487 30.70 -14.65 34.68
CA ASP A 487 31.13 -14.35 33.29
C ASP A 487 32.60 -14.74 32.96
N ALA A 488 33.46 -14.77 33.98
CA ALA A 488 34.86 -15.20 33.85
C ALA A 488 34.99 -16.73 33.68
N ARG A 489 34.18 -17.51 34.40
CA ARG A 489 34.19 -18.97 34.34
C ARG A 489 33.66 -19.45 32.99
N TRP A 490 32.69 -18.74 32.41
CA TRP A 490 32.20 -18.97 31.04
C TRP A 490 33.27 -18.77 29.96
N ARG A 491 34.18 -17.81 30.14
CA ARG A 491 35.30 -17.55 29.21
C ARG A 491 36.34 -18.65 29.24
N ASP A 492 36.74 -19.08 30.44
CA ASP A 492 37.73 -20.15 30.62
C ASP A 492 37.19 -21.50 30.12
N LEU A 493 35.88 -21.74 30.27
CA LEU A 493 35.23 -22.96 29.80
C LEU A 493 34.99 -22.99 28.28
N ARG A 494 34.70 -21.84 27.64
CA ARG A 494 34.71 -21.74 26.17
C ARG A 494 36.09 -22.14 25.61
N SER A 495 37.16 -21.70 26.25
CA SER A 495 38.52 -22.12 25.88
C SER A 495 38.72 -23.64 26.02
N ALA A 496 38.26 -24.26 27.11
CA ALA A 496 38.35 -25.72 27.29
C ALA A 496 37.52 -26.53 26.25
N VAL A 497 36.32 -26.05 25.89
CA VAL A 497 35.47 -26.64 24.84
C VAL A 497 36.04 -26.40 23.43
N SER A 498 36.77 -25.29 23.23
CA SER A 498 37.56 -24.96 22.03
C SER A 498 38.67 -25.98 21.79
N GLU A 499 39.41 -26.34 22.85
CA GLU A 499 40.47 -27.35 22.81
C GLU A 499 39.94 -28.75 22.44
N LEU A 500 38.67 -29.06 22.74
CA LEU A 500 38.00 -30.31 22.35
C LEU A 500 37.38 -30.27 20.94
N GLY A 501 37.40 -29.14 20.24
CA GLY A 501 36.85 -29.01 18.88
C GLY A 501 35.31 -29.05 18.78
N ILE A 502 34.60 -28.89 19.90
CA ILE A 502 33.13 -29.00 19.99
C ILE A 502 32.44 -27.63 19.79
N GLU A 503 33.21 -26.53 19.80
CA GLU A 503 32.73 -25.14 19.80
C GLU A 503 31.67 -24.77 18.75
N ARG A 504 31.83 -25.21 17.49
CA ARG A 504 30.87 -24.86 16.43
C ARG A 504 29.50 -25.51 16.63
N ARG A 505 29.42 -26.58 17.45
CA ARG A 505 28.25 -27.46 17.58
C ARG A 505 27.40 -27.22 18.83
N LEU A 506 27.89 -26.42 19.77
CA LEU A 506 27.15 -25.98 20.97
C LEU A 506 26.64 -24.52 20.85
N GLN A 507 26.84 -23.88 19.69
CA GLN A 507 26.36 -22.52 19.41
C GLN A 507 24.87 -22.57 19.06
N GLY A 508 24.01 -22.51 20.06
CA GLY A 508 22.57 -22.59 19.87
C GLY A 508 21.79 -21.94 21.00
N THR A 509 20.89 -21.03 20.68
CA THR A 509 20.13 -20.27 21.68
C THR A 509 18.79 -20.95 22.02
N ALA A 510 18.39 -20.90 23.31
CA ALA A 510 17.09 -21.38 23.76
C ALA A 510 16.00 -20.34 23.44
N THR A 511 15.58 -20.26 22.18
CA THR A 511 14.67 -19.23 21.65
C THR A 511 13.25 -19.72 21.41
N GLN A 512 13.09 -21.00 21.10
CA GLN A 512 11.79 -21.58 20.82
C GLN A 512 10.98 -21.75 22.11
N ALA A 513 9.75 -21.24 22.15
CA ALA A 513 8.77 -21.63 23.15
C ALA A 513 8.55 -23.16 23.15
N PRO A 514 8.44 -23.81 24.33
CA PRO A 514 8.03 -25.22 24.41
C PRO A 514 6.58 -25.37 23.94
N VAL A 515 6.15 -26.60 23.64
CA VAL A 515 4.73 -26.93 23.44
C VAL A 515 4.28 -27.89 24.53
N VAL A 516 3.26 -27.49 25.29
CA VAL A 516 2.70 -28.23 26.42
C VAL A 516 1.31 -28.73 26.04
N THR A 517 1.17 -30.05 26.00
CA THR A 517 -0.08 -30.78 25.68
C THR A 517 -0.57 -31.55 26.92
N ALA A 518 -1.70 -32.24 26.83
CA ALA A 518 -2.09 -33.16 27.91
C ALA A 518 -1.12 -34.35 28.00
N GLU A 519 -0.53 -34.76 26.87
CA GLU A 519 0.31 -35.96 26.72
C GLU A 519 1.78 -35.73 27.08
N GLY A 520 2.24 -34.48 27.09
CA GLY A 520 3.61 -34.14 27.45
C GLY A 520 4.07 -32.77 26.96
N ILE A 521 5.37 -32.53 27.14
CA ILE A 521 6.04 -31.25 26.86
C ILE A 521 7.09 -31.49 25.78
N PHE A 522 6.96 -30.77 24.67
CA PHE A 522 7.83 -30.89 23.51
C PHE A 522 8.69 -29.65 23.37
N VAL A 523 9.99 -29.84 23.16
CA VAL A 523 10.96 -28.75 23.15
C VAL A 523 11.91 -28.87 21.96
N GLN A 524 12.38 -27.72 21.50
CA GLN A 524 13.45 -27.60 20.52
C GLN A 524 14.46 -26.59 21.04
N PHE A 525 15.74 -26.91 20.94
CA PHE A 525 16.82 -26.01 21.30
C PHE A 525 17.64 -25.63 20.07
N GLY A 526 18.14 -24.40 20.03
CA GLY A 526 19.07 -23.94 19.00
C GLY A 526 20.35 -24.77 18.93
N THR A 527 20.68 -25.59 19.94
CA THR A 527 21.82 -26.50 19.92
C THR A 527 21.65 -27.68 18.95
N GLY A 528 20.51 -27.78 18.26
CA GLY A 528 20.27 -28.82 17.27
C GLY A 528 19.71 -30.11 17.87
N VAL A 529 18.86 -29.97 18.90
CA VAL A 529 18.13 -31.08 19.52
C VAL A 529 16.67 -30.76 19.73
N ALA A 530 15.86 -31.81 19.72
CA ALA A 530 14.46 -31.78 20.12
C ALA A 530 14.19 -32.92 21.11
N ALA A 531 13.27 -32.70 22.05
CA ALA A 531 12.98 -33.67 23.10
C ALA A 531 11.50 -33.65 23.49
N ARG A 532 11.07 -34.74 24.13
CA ARG A 532 9.81 -34.82 24.88
C ARG A 532 10.08 -35.12 26.34
N PHE A 533 9.38 -34.41 27.21
CA PHE A 533 9.29 -34.65 28.64
C PHE A 533 7.86 -34.98 29.04
N ASP A 534 7.72 -35.73 30.13
CA ASP A 534 6.46 -35.82 30.85
C ASP A 534 6.25 -34.58 31.75
N HIS A 535 5.03 -34.41 32.25
CA HIS A 535 4.68 -33.31 33.16
C HIS A 535 5.39 -33.34 34.51
N ASP A 536 6.03 -34.45 34.86
CA ASP A 536 6.89 -34.60 36.04
C ASP A 536 8.37 -34.27 35.77
N GLY A 537 8.72 -33.92 34.52
CA GLY A 537 10.08 -33.61 34.10
C GLY A 537 10.89 -34.80 33.61
N SER A 538 10.32 -36.01 33.55
CA SER A 538 11.01 -37.19 33.03
C SER A 538 11.21 -37.11 31.52
N LEU A 539 12.46 -37.24 31.05
CA LEU A 539 12.79 -37.30 29.63
C LEU A 539 12.26 -38.61 29.00
N ARG A 540 11.49 -38.51 27.92
CA ARG A 540 10.93 -39.67 27.20
C ARG A 540 11.70 -40.02 25.94
N TRP A 541 12.04 -39.01 25.14
CA TRP A 541 12.91 -39.19 23.99
C TRP A 541 13.68 -37.90 23.72
N LEU A 542 14.81 -38.04 23.02
CA LEU A 542 15.71 -36.96 22.65
C LEU A 542 16.31 -37.30 21.29
N VAL A 543 16.23 -36.37 20.34
CA VAL A 543 16.73 -36.55 18.98
C VAL A 543 17.59 -35.37 18.53
N SER A 544 18.49 -35.66 17.60
CA SER A 544 19.32 -34.66 16.93
C SER A 544 18.61 -34.09 15.70
N THR A 545 18.63 -32.77 15.52
CA THR A 545 18.11 -32.06 14.33
C THR A 545 19.23 -31.60 13.37
N ASP A 546 20.41 -32.22 13.47
CA ASP A 546 21.65 -32.03 12.70
C ASP A 546 22.41 -30.72 12.88
N ALA A 547 21.85 -29.58 12.50
CA ALA A 547 22.60 -28.32 12.58
C ALA A 547 22.12 -27.49 13.78
N PRO A 548 23.04 -26.98 14.62
CA PRO A 548 22.68 -25.94 15.54
C PRO A 548 22.27 -24.68 14.75
N SER A 549 21.38 -23.89 15.33
CA SER A 549 20.89 -22.64 14.80
C SER A 549 20.88 -21.59 15.91
N ASN A 550 21.42 -20.42 15.59
CA ASN A 550 21.28 -19.19 16.38
C ASN A 550 20.25 -18.23 15.77
N ASP A 551 19.42 -18.71 14.83
CA ASP A 551 18.40 -17.86 14.25
C ASP A 551 17.21 -17.73 15.22
N TYR A 552 17.11 -16.55 15.82
CA TYR A 552 16.02 -16.15 16.72
C TYR A 552 14.64 -16.15 16.07
N SER A 553 14.57 -16.18 14.73
CA SER A 553 13.32 -16.19 13.97
C SER A 553 12.91 -17.58 13.47
N MET A 554 13.58 -18.65 13.93
CA MET A 554 13.14 -20.02 13.68
C MET A 554 11.72 -20.24 14.20
N GLY A 555 10.92 -20.95 13.43
CA GLY A 555 9.57 -21.36 13.82
C GLY A 555 9.58 -22.16 15.11
N HIS A 556 8.56 -21.93 15.93
CA HIS A 556 8.31 -22.67 17.15
C HIS A 556 7.81 -24.09 16.82
N PRO A 557 8.07 -25.10 17.67
CA PRO A 557 7.50 -26.44 17.50
C PRO A 557 5.98 -26.39 17.40
N VAL A 558 5.41 -27.25 16.57
CA VAL A 558 3.97 -27.47 16.46
C VAL A 558 3.69 -28.92 16.85
N VAL A 559 2.69 -29.14 17.69
CA VAL A 559 2.16 -30.48 17.94
C VAL A 559 0.78 -30.55 17.32
N LEU A 560 0.62 -31.48 16.39
CA LEU A 560 -0.63 -31.73 15.69
C LEU A 560 -0.90 -33.23 15.70
N ASP A 561 -2.00 -33.61 16.34
CA ASP A 561 -2.36 -35.00 16.58
C ASP A 561 -1.19 -35.77 17.25
N ASP A 562 -0.68 -36.81 16.60
CA ASP A 562 0.44 -37.64 17.06
C ASP A 562 1.79 -37.23 16.47
N THR A 563 1.90 -36.02 15.91
CA THR A 563 3.07 -35.54 15.17
C THR A 563 3.61 -34.22 15.73
N VAL A 564 4.93 -34.14 15.91
CA VAL A 564 5.66 -32.93 16.29
C VAL A 564 6.37 -32.39 15.05
N ILE A 565 6.00 -31.20 14.60
CA ILE A 565 6.60 -30.54 13.44
C ILE A 565 7.54 -29.44 13.90
N LEU A 566 8.78 -29.50 13.43
CA LEU A 566 9.87 -28.60 13.79
C LEU A 566 10.39 -27.88 12.56
N GLN A 567 10.61 -26.58 12.67
CA GLN A 567 11.43 -25.88 11.68
C GLN A 567 12.90 -26.10 12.04
N VAL A 568 13.70 -26.64 11.12
CA VAL A 568 15.10 -27.00 11.36
C VAL A 568 16.01 -26.44 10.28
N HIS A 569 17.29 -26.25 10.63
CA HIS A 569 18.32 -25.88 9.68
C HIS A 569 19.07 -27.15 9.25
N ARG A 570 19.21 -27.41 7.94
CA ARG A 570 19.98 -28.55 7.42
C ARG A 570 21.16 -28.01 6.60
N GLU A 571 22.36 -28.53 6.85
CA GLU A 571 23.53 -28.22 6.04
C GLU A 571 23.32 -28.74 4.60
N VAL A 572 23.56 -27.87 3.63
CA VAL A 572 23.68 -28.19 2.20
C VAL A 572 24.93 -27.49 1.70
N ASP A 573 25.68 -28.11 0.79
CA ASP A 573 26.96 -27.60 0.28
C ASP A 573 26.88 -26.11 -0.07
N GLN A 574 27.53 -25.28 0.75
CA GLN A 574 27.63 -23.80 0.68
C GLN A 574 26.43 -22.95 1.15
N GLY A 575 25.62 -23.44 2.09
CA GLY A 575 24.71 -22.59 2.85
C GLY A 575 23.50 -23.37 3.34
N GLY A 576 23.33 -23.48 4.66
CA GLY A 576 22.24 -24.27 5.22
C GLY A 576 20.85 -23.73 4.82
N GLN A 577 19.88 -24.65 4.75
CA GLN A 577 18.52 -24.39 4.31
C GLN A 577 17.53 -24.67 5.44
N TYR A 578 16.46 -23.87 5.52
CA TYR A 578 15.34 -24.17 6.42
C TYR A 578 14.51 -25.31 5.82
N ALA A 579 14.21 -26.29 6.66
CA ALA A 579 13.37 -27.44 6.36
C ALA A 579 12.32 -27.61 7.45
N LEU A 580 11.29 -28.40 7.17
CA LEU A 580 10.36 -28.89 8.19
C LEU A 580 10.63 -30.36 8.44
N LEU A 581 10.85 -30.71 9.70
CA LEU A 581 11.05 -32.07 10.19
C LEU A 581 9.83 -32.46 11.01
N ALA A 582 9.16 -33.55 10.66
CA ALA A 582 8.12 -34.14 11.48
C ALA A 582 8.61 -35.38 12.20
N LEU A 583 8.30 -35.44 13.49
CA LEU A 583 8.62 -36.53 14.38
C LEU A 583 7.33 -37.14 14.92
N ASP A 584 7.35 -38.43 15.17
CA ASP A 584 6.32 -39.10 15.96
C ASP A 584 6.35 -38.57 17.40
N ALA A 585 5.20 -38.13 17.92
CA ALA A 585 5.12 -37.53 19.25
C ALA A 585 5.41 -38.54 20.37
N ALA A 586 5.11 -39.83 20.16
CA ALA A 586 5.29 -40.86 21.17
C ALA A 586 6.77 -41.21 21.36
N ASN A 587 7.53 -41.38 20.27
CA ASN A 587 8.89 -41.95 20.30
C ASN A 587 9.99 -41.07 19.68
N GLY A 588 9.64 -39.98 18.99
CA GLY A 588 10.60 -39.06 18.37
C GLY A 588 11.17 -39.53 17.02
N GLU A 589 10.68 -40.63 16.44
CA GLU A 589 11.14 -41.12 15.13
C GLU A 589 10.73 -40.17 14.00
N GLU A 590 11.62 -39.95 13.03
CA GLU A 590 11.34 -39.13 11.85
C GLU A 590 10.22 -39.74 11.01
N ARG A 591 9.13 -39.00 10.83
CA ARG A 591 8.00 -39.37 9.96
C ARG A 591 8.22 -38.87 8.53
N TRP A 592 8.61 -37.61 8.39
CA TRP A 592 8.91 -36.99 7.10
C TRP A 592 9.81 -35.76 7.25
N LEU A 593 10.46 -35.40 6.15
CA LEU A 593 11.32 -34.22 6.03
C LEU A 593 10.98 -33.45 4.75
N THR A 594 10.57 -32.20 4.89
CA THR A 594 10.26 -31.31 3.76
C THR A 594 11.34 -30.26 3.60
N ARG A 595 11.97 -30.24 2.42
CA ARG A 595 12.97 -29.24 2.03
C ARG A 595 12.42 -28.31 0.95
N ALA A 596 12.83 -27.05 0.96
CA ALA A 596 12.55 -26.16 -0.15
C ALA A 596 13.29 -26.65 -1.41
N THR A 597 12.60 -26.66 -2.54
CA THR A 597 13.21 -26.99 -3.84
C THR A 597 14.01 -25.78 -4.36
N PRO A 598 15.20 -25.95 -4.96
CA PRO A 598 16.02 -24.82 -5.42
C PRO A 598 15.29 -23.87 -6.38
N ARG A 599 15.44 -22.55 -6.18
CA ARG A 599 14.96 -21.49 -7.10
C ARG A 599 16.15 -20.88 -7.84
N ARG A 600 16.08 -20.78 -9.17
CA ARG A 600 17.00 -19.92 -9.94
C ARG A 600 16.40 -18.51 -10.04
N SER A 601 16.95 -17.56 -9.27
CA SER A 601 16.62 -16.13 -9.44
C SER A 601 17.42 -15.58 -10.61
N LEU A 602 16.76 -15.03 -11.63
CA LEU A 602 17.42 -14.41 -12.79
C LEU A 602 18.00 -13.01 -12.47
N LEU A 603 17.78 -12.49 -11.27
CA LEU A 603 18.26 -11.16 -10.85
C LEU A 603 19.59 -11.16 -10.11
N SER A 604 20.13 -12.32 -9.72
CA SER A 604 21.41 -12.36 -9.00
C SER A 604 22.24 -13.60 -9.32
N ASP A 605 23.20 -13.41 -10.21
CA ASP A 605 24.41 -14.22 -10.37
C ASP A 605 25.38 -14.09 -9.16
N ARG A 606 25.02 -13.34 -8.10
CA ARG A 606 25.87 -13.08 -6.93
C ARG A 606 25.30 -13.45 -5.56
N PHE A 607 24.02 -13.81 -5.44
CA PHE A 607 23.46 -14.32 -4.18
C PHE A 607 22.32 -15.29 -4.50
N ASP A 608 22.54 -16.58 -4.25
CA ASP A 608 21.45 -17.54 -4.11
C ASP A 608 20.56 -17.02 -2.97
N TYR A 609 19.28 -16.75 -3.25
CA TYR A 609 18.31 -16.72 -2.18
C TYR A 609 18.43 -18.05 -1.45
N SER A 610 18.45 -18.03 -0.10
CA SER A 610 18.36 -19.29 0.61
C SER A 610 17.04 -19.95 0.22
N ASN A 611 17.16 -21.05 -0.53
CA ASN A 611 16.09 -21.95 -0.89
C ASN A 611 15.46 -22.44 0.42
N SER A 612 14.44 -21.75 0.93
CA SER A 612 13.91 -22.03 2.26
C SER A 612 12.41 -21.92 2.32
N LEU A 613 11.82 -22.61 3.29
CA LEU A 613 10.39 -22.56 3.59
C LEU A 613 9.99 -21.29 4.36
N GLY A 614 10.85 -20.26 4.40
CA GLY A 614 10.63 -19.03 5.17
C GLY A 614 10.68 -19.25 6.69
N ASN A 615 10.70 -18.16 7.45
CA ASN A 615 10.79 -18.20 8.90
C ASN A 615 9.40 -18.09 9.52
N GLY A 616 9.09 -18.95 10.49
CA GLY A 616 7.79 -19.02 11.14
C GLY A 616 6.82 -20.01 10.48
N LEU A 617 5.96 -20.58 11.33
CA LEU A 617 5.04 -21.66 11.00
C LEU A 617 3.72 -21.42 11.72
N ALA A 618 2.60 -21.67 11.04
CA ALA A 618 1.28 -21.62 11.63
C ALA A 618 0.40 -22.77 11.12
N VAL A 619 -0.57 -23.19 11.93
CA VAL A 619 -1.51 -24.27 11.60
C VAL A 619 -2.87 -23.69 11.27
N MET A 620 -3.41 -24.05 10.11
CA MET A 620 -4.77 -23.70 9.68
C MET A 620 -5.66 -24.94 9.71
N ARG A 621 -6.88 -24.80 10.23
CA ARG A 621 -7.95 -25.80 10.10
C ARG A 621 -9.04 -25.30 9.17
N LEU A 622 -9.24 -26.00 8.06
CA LEU A 622 -10.37 -25.79 7.14
C LEU A 622 -11.43 -26.88 7.38
N ILE A 623 -12.70 -26.50 7.42
CA ILE A 623 -13.84 -27.40 7.61
C ILE A 623 -14.72 -27.31 6.37
N THR A 624 -14.96 -28.40 5.64
CA THR A 624 -15.90 -28.42 4.50
C THR A 624 -17.35 -28.24 4.95
N HIS A 625 -18.28 -27.99 4.02
CA HIS A 625 -19.72 -27.97 4.38
C HIS A 625 -20.24 -29.33 4.84
N ALA A 626 -19.64 -30.40 4.32
CA ALA A 626 -19.90 -31.76 4.78
C ALA A 626 -19.36 -32.05 6.20
N GLY A 627 -18.60 -31.12 6.79
CA GLY A 627 -18.03 -31.23 8.13
C GLY A 627 -16.64 -31.88 8.17
N ASP A 628 -16.06 -32.23 7.03
CA ASP A 628 -14.71 -32.80 6.96
C ASP A 628 -13.68 -31.74 7.34
N GLN A 629 -12.78 -32.10 8.25
CA GLN A 629 -11.73 -31.22 8.73
C GLN A 629 -10.41 -31.54 8.03
N ARG A 630 -9.69 -30.51 7.60
CA ARG A 630 -8.33 -30.63 7.07
C ARG A 630 -7.40 -29.63 7.75
N HIS A 631 -6.29 -30.14 8.27
CA HIS A 631 -5.20 -29.33 8.81
C HIS A 631 -4.20 -28.99 7.70
N LEU A 632 -3.67 -27.77 7.74
CA LEU A 632 -2.65 -27.26 6.83
C LEU A 632 -1.56 -26.56 7.63
N LEU A 633 -0.31 -26.73 7.20
CA LEU A 633 0.82 -25.96 7.70
C LEU A 633 1.10 -24.82 6.74
N ILE A 634 1.21 -23.61 7.27
CA ILE A 634 1.49 -22.40 6.50
C ILE A 634 2.78 -21.79 7.00
N THR A 635 3.73 -21.63 6.09
CA THR A 635 5.06 -21.10 6.42
C THR A 635 5.12 -19.59 6.17
N GLY A 636 6.12 -18.91 6.76
CA GLY A 636 6.33 -17.47 6.57
C GLY A 636 6.40 -17.06 5.10
N ASP A 637 7.07 -17.84 4.25
CA ASP A 637 7.16 -17.57 2.80
C ASP A 637 5.90 -17.98 2.00
N GLY A 638 4.86 -18.45 2.68
CA GLY A 638 3.58 -18.79 2.10
C GLY A 638 3.52 -20.17 1.45
N ALA A 639 4.40 -21.11 1.83
CA ALA A 639 4.20 -22.50 1.45
C ALA A 639 3.06 -23.09 2.30
N VAL A 640 2.18 -23.86 1.65
CA VAL A 640 1.09 -24.61 2.27
C VAL A 640 1.43 -26.09 2.18
N ILE A 641 1.53 -26.74 3.32
CA ILE A 641 2.04 -28.09 3.46
C ILE A 641 0.98 -28.96 4.14
N ASP A 642 0.83 -30.19 3.65
CA ASP A 642 0.02 -31.20 4.31
C ASP A 642 0.80 -31.75 5.53
N PRO A 643 0.28 -31.61 6.76
CA PRO A 643 0.99 -32.07 7.95
C PRO A 643 1.12 -33.60 8.03
N SER A 644 0.30 -34.36 7.31
CA SER A 644 0.30 -35.83 7.41
C SER A 644 1.51 -36.47 6.73
N ASP A 645 1.96 -35.92 5.60
CA ASP A 645 3.04 -36.47 4.77
C ASP A 645 4.14 -35.46 4.40
N GLY A 646 4.01 -34.20 4.82
CA GLY A 646 4.96 -33.14 4.52
C GLY A 646 4.90 -32.63 3.08
N ARG A 647 3.92 -33.05 2.28
CA ARG A 647 3.82 -32.65 0.88
C ARG A 647 3.45 -31.17 0.76
N ILE A 648 4.22 -30.44 -0.05
CA ILE A 648 3.91 -29.05 -0.40
C ILE A 648 2.70 -29.05 -1.36
N LEU A 649 1.56 -28.56 -0.88
CA LEU A 649 0.31 -28.43 -1.63
C LEU A 649 0.29 -27.15 -2.47
N LEU A 650 0.71 -26.03 -1.88
CA LEU A 650 0.90 -24.75 -2.58
C LEU A 650 2.27 -24.20 -2.21
N ARG A 651 3.01 -23.68 -3.19
CA ARG A 651 4.38 -23.22 -2.96
C ARG A 651 4.48 -21.80 -2.43
N ARG A 652 3.49 -20.96 -2.75
CA ARG A 652 3.49 -19.54 -2.43
C ARG A 652 2.07 -18.98 -2.49
N ILE A 653 1.56 -18.52 -1.36
CA ILE A 653 0.26 -17.84 -1.26
C ILE A 653 0.37 -16.32 -1.11
N PHE A 654 1.58 -15.80 -0.83
CA PHE A 654 1.84 -14.36 -0.70
C PHE A 654 2.52 -13.81 -1.95
N ARG A 655 2.03 -12.68 -2.46
CA ARG A 655 2.63 -11.92 -3.57
C ARG A 655 3.80 -11.06 -3.12
N LEU A 656 3.79 -10.58 -1.89
CA LEU A 656 4.94 -9.89 -1.31
C LEU A 656 6.06 -10.92 -1.05
N GLU A 657 7.30 -10.42 -1.03
CA GLU A 657 8.49 -11.21 -0.71
C GLU A 657 9.10 -10.76 0.61
N GLY A 658 10.01 -11.56 1.16
CA GLY A 658 10.77 -11.22 2.36
C GLY A 658 9.96 -11.39 3.65
N HIS A 659 9.05 -12.36 3.69
CA HIS A 659 8.29 -12.69 4.90
C HIS A 659 9.19 -13.45 5.87
N ARG A 660 9.55 -12.80 6.98
CA ARG A 660 10.41 -13.37 8.03
C ARG A 660 9.69 -13.44 9.37
N SER A 661 8.35 -13.48 9.33
CA SER A 661 7.47 -13.55 10.49
C SER A 661 6.49 -14.70 10.30
N GLY A 662 6.10 -15.35 11.41
CA GLY A 662 5.05 -16.37 11.38
C GLY A 662 3.74 -15.77 10.86
N PRO A 663 3.07 -16.44 9.90
CA PRO A 663 1.78 -15.96 9.41
C PRO A 663 0.74 -16.02 10.52
N VAL A 664 -0.20 -15.07 10.52
CA VAL A 664 -1.31 -15.05 11.48
C VAL A 664 -2.54 -15.61 10.81
N ILE A 665 -3.15 -16.62 11.42
CA ILE A 665 -4.33 -17.28 10.89
C ILE A 665 -5.56 -16.76 11.63
N ASP A 666 -6.63 -16.52 10.90
CA ASP A 666 -7.96 -16.33 11.46
C ASP A 666 -9.02 -16.95 10.55
N GLY A 667 -9.61 -18.04 11.04
CA GLY A 667 -10.52 -18.86 10.26
C GLY A 667 -9.85 -19.42 9.00
N ASP A 668 -10.41 -19.09 7.84
CA ASP A 668 -9.95 -19.51 6.51
C ASP A 668 -8.93 -18.53 5.90
N THR A 669 -8.48 -17.55 6.68
CA THR A 669 -7.67 -16.43 6.20
C THR A 669 -6.31 -16.39 6.89
N VAL A 670 -5.29 -15.95 6.15
CA VAL A 670 -3.91 -15.79 6.58
C VAL A 670 -3.49 -14.34 6.34
N TYR A 671 -2.86 -13.74 7.36
CA TYR A 671 -2.25 -12.43 7.29
C TYR A 671 -0.73 -12.60 7.36
N ALA A 672 -0.02 -11.94 6.47
CA ALA A 672 1.43 -11.91 6.46
C ALA A 672 1.95 -10.49 6.33
N VAL A 673 3.10 -10.26 6.94
CA VAL A 673 3.77 -8.96 6.89
C VAL A 673 5.22 -9.18 6.51
N SER A 674 5.71 -8.34 5.60
CA SER A 674 7.11 -8.26 5.20
C SER A 674 7.60 -6.82 5.23
N VAL A 675 8.89 -6.63 4.97
CA VAL A 675 9.49 -5.31 4.74
C VAL A 675 8.79 -4.53 3.62
N LEU A 676 8.16 -5.24 2.68
CA LEU A 676 7.50 -4.64 1.53
C LEU A 676 6.05 -4.24 1.80
N GLY A 677 5.42 -4.74 2.87
CA GLY A 677 4.00 -4.48 3.12
C GLY A 677 3.26 -5.54 3.92
N GLN A 678 1.93 -5.40 3.93
CA GLN A 678 0.97 -6.32 4.53
C GLN A 678 0.20 -7.04 3.42
N GLU A 679 -0.15 -8.30 3.63
CA GLU A 679 -0.98 -9.08 2.71
C GLU A 679 -1.96 -9.97 3.48
N LYS A 680 -3.18 -10.11 2.94
CA LYS A 680 -4.22 -11.03 3.40
C LYS A 680 -4.51 -12.02 2.29
N ALA A 681 -4.46 -13.31 2.59
CA ALA A 681 -4.84 -14.39 1.69
C ALA A 681 -5.92 -15.28 2.33
N GLN A 682 -6.84 -15.81 1.54
CA GLN A 682 -7.85 -16.77 1.97
C GLN A 682 -7.57 -18.13 1.34
N LEU A 683 -7.74 -19.21 2.12
CA LEU A 683 -7.64 -20.58 1.65
C LEU A 683 -9.01 -21.28 1.76
N TRP A 684 -9.25 -22.25 0.89
CA TRP A 684 -10.46 -23.08 0.96
C TRP A 684 -10.20 -24.47 0.37
N LEU A 685 -11.12 -25.39 0.65
CA LEU A 685 -11.17 -26.71 0.03
C LEU A 685 -12.20 -26.73 -1.10
N ASP A 686 -11.87 -27.33 -2.24
CA ASP A 686 -12.89 -27.66 -3.25
C ASP A 686 -13.64 -28.95 -2.90
N SER A 687 -14.63 -29.31 -3.73
CA SER A 687 -15.43 -30.53 -3.55
C SER A 687 -14.65 -31.84 -3.63
N GLN A 688 -13.40 -31.80 -4.09
CA GLN A 688 -12.47 -32.93 -4.10
C GLN A 688 -11.48 -32.86 -2.93
N GLY A 689 -11.68 -31.92 -2.01
CA GLY A 689 -10.81 -31.67 -0.87
C GLY A 689 -9.48 -31.02 -1.22
N ARG A 690 -9.26 -30.53 -2.45
CA ARG A 690 -8.00 -29.87 -2.85
C ARG A 690 -7.93 -28.46 -2.29
N VAL A 691 -6.73 -28.05 -1.88
CA VAL A 691 -6.49 -26.73 -1.27
C VAL A 691 -6.30 -25.68 -2.34
N HIS A 692 -6.99 -24.56 -2.19
CA HIS A 692 -6.87 -23.37 -3.02
C HIS A 692 -6.56 -22.16 -2.15
N ALA A 693 -5.95 -21.14 -2.75
CA ALA A 693 -5.64 -19.88 -2.07
C ALA A 693 -5.88 -18.68 -2.99
N ARG A 694 -6.19 -17.51 -2.40
CA ARG A 694 -6.28 -16.23 -3.12
C ARG A 694 -5.86 -15.08 -2.23
N THR A 695 -5.13 -14.10 -2.77
CA THR A 695 -4.92 -12.81 -2.11
C THR A 695 -6.23 -12.03 -2.09
N LEU A 696 -6.66 -11.56 -0.92
CA LEU A 696 -7.83 -10.68 -0.75
C LEU A 696 -7.45 -9.21 -0.89
N TRP A 697 -6.35 -8.80 -0.26
CA TRP A 697 -5.76 -7.48 -0.42
C TRP A 697 -4.27 -7.51 -0.13
N LEU A 698 -3.55 -6.53 -0.67
CA LEU A 698 -2.14 -6.29 -0.39
C LEU A 698 -1.89 -4.80 -0.29
N ASN A 699 -1.09 -4.39 0.70
CA ASN A 699 -0.66 -3.02 0.90
C ASN A 699 0.85 -2.94 0.81
N ARG A 700 1.36 -2.32 -0.25
CA ARG A 700 2.80 -2.06 -0.36
C ARG A 700 3.17 -0.81 0.44
N HIS A 701 4.23 -0.89 1.24
CA HIS A 701 4.80 0.29 1.86
C HIS A 701 5.47 1.17 0.80
N THR A 702 4.82 2.26 0.39
CA THR A 702 5.39 3.29 -0.51
C THR A 702 6.27 4.31 0.24
N THR A 703 6.61 4.05 1.50
CA THR A 703 7.17 5.08 2.42
C THR A 703 8.64 5.40 2.19
N GLY A 704 9.33 4.70 1.29
CA GLY A 704 10.64 5.12 0.79
C GLY A 704 10.48 6.10 -0.38
N ARG A 705 10.85 7.38 -0.20
CA ARG A 705 11.05 8.32 -1.33
C ARG A 705 12.22 7.96 -2.25
N GLY A 706 12.90 6.84 -2.03
CA GLY A 706 13.85 6.25 -2.96
C GLY A 706 13.17 5.09 -3.67
N ASN A 707 13.54 4.84 -4.93
CA ASN A 707 13.25 3.57 -5.60
C ASN A 707 13.37 2.45 -4.57
N ILE A 708 12.28 1.69 -4.36
CA ILE A 708 12.35 0.45 -3.58
C ILE A 708 13.40 -0.37 -4.33
N LYS A 709 14.61 -0.38 -3.80
CA LYS A 709 15.66 -1.24 -4.29
C LYS A 709 15.18 -2.64 -3.95
N ASP A 710 15.25 -3.53 -4.91
CA ASP A 710 14.80 -4.90 -4.75
C ASP A 710 15.41 -5.56 -3.50
N ASN A 711 14.79 -6.64 -3.00
CA ASN A 711 15.21 -7.41 -1.81
C ASN A 711 16.72 -7.76 -1.74
N HIS A 712 17.44 -7.66 -2.86
CA HIS A 712 18.89 -7.86 -2.99
C HIS A 712 19.75 -7.04 -2.03
N GLU A 713 19.34 -5.82 -1.64
CA GLU A 713 20.10 -5.01 -0.66
C GLU A 713 19.73 -5.28 0.80
N PHE A 714 18.62 -5.98 1.07
CA PHE A 714 18.05 -6.09 2.41
C PHE A 714 18.65 -7.21 3.27
N GLY A 715 19.39 -8.17 2.71
CA GLY A 715 20.05 -9.22 3.50
C GLY A 715 19.09 -10.11 4.33
N THR A 716 19.60 -11.19 4.89
CA THR A 716 18.81 -12.23 5.59
C THR A 716 18.44 -11.91 7.04
N LYS A 717 18.80 -10.72 7.55
CA LYS A 717 18.78 -10.41 9.00
C LYS A 717 17.62 -9.50 9.47
N HIS A 718 16.65 -9.20 8.61
CA HIS A 718 15.52 -8.34 8.99
C HIS A 718 14.32 -9.16 9.44
N VAL A 719 14.05 -9.14 10.74
CA VAL A 719 12.89 -9.77 11.37
C VAL A 719 11.83 -8.69 11.62
N TYR A 720 10.59 -8.97 11.21
CA TYR A 720 9.43 -8.14 11.51
C TYR A 720 8.52 -8.89 12.49
N PRO A 721 7.93 -8.22 13.49
CA PRO A 721 6.96 -8.87 14.35
C PRO A 721 5.71 -9.21 13.53
N ALA A 722 5.20 -10.43 13.71
CA ALA A 722 3.91 -10.83 13.17
C ALA A 722 2.81 -9.87 13.67
N PRO A 723 1.77 -9.57 12.88
CA PRO A 723 0.72 -8.68 13.34
C PRO A 723 -0.09 -9.30 14.50
N LEU A 724 -0.91 -8.47 15.14
CA LEU A 724 -1.97 -8.92 16.03
C LEU A 724 -3.32 -8.53 15.42
N LEU A 725 -4.18 -9.51 15.24
CA LEU A 725 -5.55 -9.27 14.82
C LEU A 725 -6.43 -9.12 16.07
N VAL A 726 -7.13 -7.99 16.19
CA VAL A 726 -8.11 -7.73 17.24
C VAL A 726 -9.39 -7.24 16.56
N GLU A 727 -10.49 -7.95 16.77
CA GLU A 727 -11.78 -7.63 16.13
C GLU A 727 -11.66 -7.43 14.60
N ASP A 728 -11.98 -6.23 14.10
CA ASP A 728 -11.90 -5.83 12.70
C ASP A 728 -10.59 -5.09 12.34
N MET A 729 -9.59 -5.13 13.22
CA MET A 729 -8.36 -4.36 13.13
C MET A 729 -7.09 -5.24 13.19
N LEU A 730 -6.16 -4.98 12.28
CA LEU A 730 -4.82 -5.56 12.26
C LEU A 730 -3.83 -4.54 12.82
N PHE A 731 -3.30 -4.82 14.01
CA PHE A 731 -2.28 -4.03 14.68
C PHE A 731 -0.91 -4.48 14.21
N GLN A 732 -0.16 -3.58 13.59
CA GLN A 732 1.19 -3.83 13.11
C GLN A 732 2.17 -2.83 13.75
N PRO A 733 3.04 -3.29 14.66
CA PRO A 733 4.20 -2.51 15.08
C PRO A 733 5.10 -2.27 13.85
N LEU A 734 5.45 -1.01 13.63
CA LEU A 734 6.33 -0.61 12.55
C LEU A 734 7.47 0.26 13.05
N THR A 735 8.54 0.22 12.28
CA THR A 735 9.63 1.18 12.32
C THR A 735 9.50 2.10 11.11
N ASP A 736 9.35 3.43 11.32
CA ASP A 736 8.92 4.44 10.28
C ASP A 736 9.94 4.62 9.12
N ARG A 737 10.92 3.73 8.95
CA ARG A 737 11.87 3.70 7.83
C ARG A 737 12.21 2.27 7.47
N ALA A 738 11.52 1.75 6.46
CA ALA A 738 11.76 0.44 5.83
C ALA A 738 13.20 0.22 5.32
N HIS A 739 14.12 1.18 5.44
CA HIS A 739 15.50 1.06 4.97
C HIS A 739 16.58 1.37 6.01
N VAL A 740 16.24 1.66 7.27
CA VAL A 740 17.29 2.05 8.24
C VAL A 740 17.02 1.69 9.71
N PRO A 741 16.69 0.44 10.08
CA PRO A 741 17.03 -0.02 11.42
C PRO A 741 18.56 -0.21 11.57
N GLN A 742 19.29 -0.43 10.47
CA GLN A 742 20.69 -0.91 10.50
C GLN A 742 21.78 0.15 10.75
N HIS A 743 21.48 1.45 10.75
CA HIS A 743 22.55 2.48 10.88
C HIS A 743 22.27 3.62 11.85
N TYR A 744 21.05 3.77 12.39
CA TYR A 744 20.74 4.82 13.36
C TYR A 744 19.62 4.38 14.32
N PRO A 745 19.66 4.79 15.60
CA PRO A 745 18.51 4.61 16.48
C PRO A 745 17.28 5.25 15.85
N LEU A 746 16.19 4.51 15.83
CA LEU A 746 14.91 5.10 15.48
C LEU A 746 14.49 5.97 16.66
N PRO A 747 14.14 7.24 16.42
CA PRO A 747 13.75 8.12 17.52
C PRO A 747 12.46 7.61 18.21
N TRP A 748 11.68 6.76 17.54
CA TRP A 748 10.53 6.07 18.10
C TRP A 748 10.09 4.83 17.29
N MET A 749 9.34 3.94 17.95
CA MET A 749 8.49 2.93 17.30
C MET A 749 7.05 3.42 17.18
N GLN A 750 6.33 2.90 16.18
CA GLN A 750 4.94 3.24 15.92
C GLN A 750 4.08 1.98 15.79
N VAL A 751 2.76 2.15 15.84
CA VAL A 751 1.78 1.09 15.55
C VAL A 751 0.87 1.59 14.45
N ASP A 752 0.80 0.84 13.35
CA ASP A 752 -0.14 1.09 12.26
C ASP A 752 -1.33 0.14 12.42
N LEU A 753 -2.52 0.68 12.20
CA LEU A 753 -3.79 -0.01 12.31
C LEU A 753 -4.41 -0.13 10.92
N TRP A 754 -4.70 -1.35 10.50
CA TRP A 754 -5.29 -1.65 9.21
C TRP A 754 -6.65 -2.30 9.40
N GLN A 755 -7.64 -1.87 8.63
CA GLN A 755 -8.93 -2.54 8.62
C GLN A 755 -8.76 -3.94 8.04
N ARG A 756 -9.14 -4.95 8.82
CA ARG A 756 -9.03 -6.38 8.50
C ARG A 756 -9.65 -6.75 7.16
N GLU A 757 -10.85 -6.23 6.87
CA GLU A 757 -11.59 -6.64 5.67
C GLU A 757 -11.09 -5.97 4.41
N SER A 758 -10.95 -4.65 4.41
CA SER A 758 -10.57 -3.87 3.21
C SER A 758 -9.06 -3.70 3.01
N GLY A 759 -8.25 -3.99 4.04
CA GLY A 759 -6.84 -3.62 4.06
C GLY A 759 -6.63 -2.10 4.16
N ARG A 760 -7.66 -1.28 4.43
CA ARG A 760 -7.50 0.16 4.50
C ARG A 760 -6.73 0.58 5.74
N HIS A 761 -5.66 1.35 5.57
CA HIS A 761 -4.96 2.00 6.67
C HIS A 761 -5.90 2.97 7.42
N ARG A 762 -6.10 2.75 8.72
CA ARG A 762 -7.00 3.56 9.57
C ARG A 762 -6.23 4.60 10.36
N LEU A 763 -5.21 4.16 11.09
CA LEU A 763 -4.48 5.00 12.03
C LEU A 763 -3.00 4.65 12.02
N ARG A 764 -2.18 5.67 12.19
CA ARG A 764 -0.75 5.54 12.52
C ARG A 764 -0.50 6.22 13.86
N GLN A 765 -0.31 5.42 14.91
CA GLN A 765 0.07 5.93 16.22
C GLN A 765 1.59 6.00 16.32
N ARG A 766 2.15 7.22 16.23
CA ARG A 766 3.59 7.46 16.35
C ARG A 766 4.03 7.53 17.81
N LYS A 767 5.33 7.35 18.05
CA LYS A 767 5.97 7.56 19.36
C LYS A 767 5.46 6.64 20.45
N VAL A 768 4.99 5.43 20.11
CA VAL A 768 4.53 4.46 21.11
C VAL A 768 5.68 4.09 22.05
N LEU A 769 6.85 3.75 21.50
CA LEU A 769 8.11 3.56 22.23
C LEU A 769 9.15 4.56 21.73
N GLU A 770 10.15 4.90 22.55
CA GLU A 770 11.19 5.88 22.22
C GLU A 770 12.56 5.21 22.06
N GLY A 771 13.37 5.64 21.09
CA GLY A 771 14.75 5.16 20.95
C GLY A 771 14.89 3.65 20.70
N GLY A 772 13.91 3.05 20.00
CA GLY A 772 13.78 1.60 19.85
C GLY A 772 15.01 0.94 19.21
N THR A 773 15.44 -0.20 19.75
CA THR A 773 16.67 -0.92 19.32
C THR A 773 16.38 -2.28 18.68
N ASP A 774 15.34 -2.96 19.13
CA ASP A 774 14.96 -4.31 18.76
C ASP A 774 13.42 -4.44 18.63
N PRO A 775 12.85 -4.11 17.46
CA PRO A 775 11.41 -4.12 17.25
C PRO A 775 10.84 -5.53 17.02
N THR A 776 11.53 -6.59 17.43
CA THR A 776 11.19 -7.97 17.04
C THR A 776 10.11 -8.61 17.91
N LEU A 777 9.71 -7.97 19.01
CA LEU A 777 8.69 -8.52 19.91
C LEU A 777 7.30 -8.53 19.26
N PRO A 778 6.68 -9.70 19.06
CA PRO A 778 5.34 -9.76 18.49
C PRO A 778 4.29 -9.17 19.46
N PRO A 779 3.36 -8.34 18.97
CA PRO A 779 2.29 -7.76 19.77
C PRO A 779 1.33 -8.81 20.34
N ARG A 780 0.72 -8.51 21.49
CA ARG A 780 -0.21 -9.41 22.20
C ARG A 780 -1.47 -8.69 22.63
N LEU A 781 -2.62 -9.37 22.57
CA LEU A 781 -3.85 -8.90 23.19
C LEU A 781 -3.89 -9.40 24.65
N MET A 782 -4.07 -8.48 25.59
CA MET A 782 -4.15 -8.74 27.03
C MET A 782 -5.32 -7.92 27.58
N GLY A 783 -6.47 -8.55 27.77
CA GLY A 783 -7.70 -7.81 28.06
C GLY A 783 -8.14 -6.98 26.86
N GLY A 784 -8.55 -5.74 27.13
CA GLY A 784 -8.83 -4.72 26.12
C GLY A 784 -7.59 -3.96 25.63
N LEU A 785 -6.38 -4.51 25.78
CA LEU A 785 -5.12 -3.84 25.49
C LEU A 785 -4.24 -4.63 24.53
N VAL A 786 -3.54 -3.92 23.65
CA VAL A 786 -2.46 -4.42 22.82
C VAL A 786 -1.12 -4.06 23.46
N LEU A 787 -0.36 -5.08 23.85
CA LEU A 787 1.02 -4.93 24.27
C LEU A 787 1.92 -4.82 23.05
N VAL A 788 2.79 -3.81 23.04
CA VAL A 788 3.83 -3.57 22.03
C VAL A 788 5.16 -3.42 22.75
N GLY A 789 6.22 -4.05 22.23
CA GLY A 789 7.52 -4.07 22.91
C GLY A 789 8.71 -3.75 22.02
N ASP A 790 9.78 -3.32 22.69
CA ASP A 790 11.16 -3.20 22.20
C ASP A 790 12.06 -4.09 23.07
N GLY A 791 12.77 -5.03 22.46
CA GLY A 791 13.60 -6.01 23.17
C GLY A 791 14.82 -5.42 23.87
N GLY A 792 15.29 -4.23 23.47
CA GLY A 792 16.44 -3.58 24.10
C GLY A 792 17.79 -4.21 23.75
N ASP A 793 17.85 -5.18 22.84
CA ASP A 793 19.09 -5.86 22.46
C ASP A 793 19.70 -5.24 21.19
N PRO A 794 20.78 -4.44 21.30
CA PRO A 794 21.42 -3.87 20.13
C PRO A 794 21.99 -4.98 19.27
N MET A 795 21.47 -5.17 18.06
CA MET A 795 22.15 -5.98 17.06
C MET A 795 23.59 -5.43 16.83
N PRO A 796 24.57 -6.26 16.45
CA PRO A 796 25.93 -5.78 16.16
C PRO A 796 25.93 -4.68 15.09
N GLY A 797 26.34 -3.45 15.47
CA GLY A 797 26.35 -2.26 14.61
C GLY A 797 25.26 -1.20 14.88
N PHE A 798 24.48 -1.32 15.96
CA PHE A 798 23.28 -0.51 16.21
C PHE A 798 23.48 0.39 17.46
N GLN A 799 23.21 1.70 17.35
CA GLN A 799 23.42 2.70 18.42
C GLN A 799 22.10 3.20 19.05
N GLY A 800 21.29 2.36 19.71
CA GLY A 800 20.05 2.84 20.38
C GLY A 800 20.13 2.86 21.90
N ASN A 801 18.99 2.81 22.59
CA ASN A 801 18.96 2.76 24.06
C ASN A 801 19.53 1.42 24.55
N GLU A 802 20.86 1.27 24.49
CA GLU A 802 21.60 0.04 24.84
C GLU A 802 21.37 -0.41 26.29
N LYS A 803 20.76 0.45 27.12
CA LYS A 803 20.57 0.25 28.54
C LYS A 803 19.24 -0.44 28.89
N HIS A 804 18.17 -0.27 28.11
CA HIS A 804 16.83 -0.76 28.50
C HIS A 804 15.95 -1.14 27.29
N GLY A 805 15.27 -2.29 27.40
CA GLY A 805 14.09 -2.60 26.58
C GLY A 805 12.87 -1.82 27.08
N GLN A 806 11.77 -1.86 26.33
CA GLN A 806 10.56 -1.10 26.66
C GLN A 806 9.30 -1.88 26.32
N LEU A 807 8.24 -1.64 27.09
CA LEU A 807 6.88 -2.11 26.80
C LEU A 807 5.92 -0.92 26.79
N ALA A 808 4.94 -0.97 25.89
CA ALA A 808 3.81 -0.07 25.88
C ALA A 808 2.50 -0.86 25.84
N PHE A 809 1.55 -0.41 26.65
CA PHE A 809 0.19 -0.93 26.66
C PHE A 809 -0.71 0.06 25.94
N VAL A 810 -1.32 -0.41 24.86
CA VAL A 810 -2.10 0.42 23.93
C VAL A 810 -3.54 -0.04 23.97
N THR A 811 -4.53 0.86 23.90
CA THR A 811 -5.94 0.43 23.80
C THR A 811 -6.16 -0.41 22.56
N ALA A 812 -6.93 -1.49 22.68
CA ALA A 812 -7.22 -2.40 21.57
C ALA A 812 -8.43 -1.92 20.74
N ASP A 813 -8.46 -0.63 20.41
CA ASP A 813 -9.54 0.03 19.68
C ASP A 813 -9.00 0.84 18.48
N GLU A 814 -9.90 1.50 17.75
CA GLU A 814 -9.55 2.30 16.57
C GLU A 814 -8.70 3.56 16.90
N HIS A 815 -8.51 3.90 18.18
CA HIS A 815 -7.71 5.03 18.62
C HIS A 815 -6.29 4.64 19.00
N ALA A 816 -6.06 3.37 19.36
CA ALA A 816 -4.75 2.83 19.74
C ALA A 816 -3.98 3.76 20.69
N LEU A 817 -4.64 4.21 21.75
CA LEU A 817 -4.09 5.15 22.72
C LEU A 817 -3.07 4.43 23.62
N PRO A 818 -1.80 4.87 23.68
CA PRO A 818 -0.85 4.31 24.62
C PRO A 818 -1.19 4.76 26.04
N LEU A 819 -1.61 3.81 26.88
CA LEU A 819 -1.98 4.04 28.27
C LEU A 819 -0.79 4.04 29.20
N SER A 820 0.22 3.23 28.91
CA SER A 820 1.44 3.21 29.69
C SER A 820 2.66 2.85 28.85
N ARG A 821 3.82 3.35 29.28
CA ARG A 821 5.13 2.92 28.79
C ARG A 821 6.03 2.63 29.98
N VAL A 822 6.63 1.45 30.00
CA VAL A 822 7.52 1.00 31.08
C VAL A 822 8.84 0.56 30.50
N ASN A 823 9.93 0.93 31.18
CA ASN A 823 11.25 0.42 30.85
C ASN A 823 11.41 -0.96 31.46
N ILE A 824 11.99 -1.86 30.69
CA ILE A 824 12.35 -3.20 31.11
C ILE A 824 13.83 -3.43 30.81
N GLY A 825 14.43 -4.44 31.43
CA GLY A 825 15.72 -4.95 30.97
C GLY A 825 15.61 -5.56 29.57
N LYS A 826 16.71 -6.13 29.10
CA LYS A 826 16.75 -6.78 27.78
C LYS A 826 15.85 -8.02 27.78
N ILE A 827 15.01 -8.15 26.77
CA ILE A 827 14.14 -9.30 26.54
C ILE A 827 14.14 -9.68 25.05
N ARG A 828 13.79 -10.92 24.74
CA ARG A 828 13.57 -11.40 23.36
C ARG A 828 12.23 -12.12 23.15
N ALA A 829 11.49 -12.35 24.24
CA ALA A 829 10.18 -12.94 24.20
C ALA A 829 9.13 -11.93 24.65
N SER A 830 7.99 -11.91 23.95
CA SER A 830 6.84 -11.13 24.41
C SER A 830 6.34 -11.69 25.75
N PRO A 831 6.01 -10.82 26.72
CA PRO A 831 5.41 -11.22 27.98
C PRO A 831 4.10 -11.99 27.80
N VAL A 832 3.76 -12.79 28.81
CA VAL A 832 2.52 -13.58 28.85
C VAL A 832 1.64 -13.10 29.99
N ALA A 833 0.41 -12.69 29.70
CA ALA A 833 -0.53 -12.24 30.72
C ALA A 833 -1.60 -13.30 30.98
N ILE A 834 -1.81 -13.66 32.26
CA ILE A 834 -2.81 -14.63 32.69
C ILE A 834 -3.52 -14.05 33.93
N GLY A 835 -4.84 -13.88 33.83
CA GLY A 835 -5.60 -13.20 34.88
C GLY A 835 -4.96 -11.85 35.20
N ARG A 836 -4.63 -11.62 36.49
CA ARG A 836 -4.06 -10.35 36.98
C ARG A 836 -2.54 -10.22 36.82
N ARG A 837 -1.88 -11.26 36.31
CA ARG A 837 -0.41 -11.34 36.28
C ARG A 837 0.15 -11.21 34.88
N LEU A 838 1.32 -10.62 34.82
CA LEU A 838 2.17 -10.56 33.63
C LEU A 838 3.50 -11.25 33.91
N TYR A 839 3.83 -12.27 33.14
CA TYR A 839 5.08 -13.01 33.22
C TYR A 839 6.06 -12.50 32.17
N LEU A 840 7.21 -12.01 32.62
CA LEU A 840 8.23 -11.34 31.80
C LEU A 840 9.55 -12.11 31.88
N ARG A 841 10.06 -12.56 30.73
CA ARG A 841 11.35 -13.24 30.62
C ARG A 841 12.45 -12.27 30.16
N GLN A 842 13.33 -11.90 31.09
CA GLN A 842 14.64 -11.33 30.78
C GLN A 842 15.62 -12.44 30.40
N TYR A 843 16.84 -12.09 30.00
CA TYR A 843 17.84 -13.07 29.58
C TYR A 843 18.20 -14.03 30.73
N ASP A 844 18.34 -13.50 31.93
CA ASP A 844 18.88 -14.17 33.13
C ASP A 844 17.88 -14.21 34.30
N ALA A 845 16.64 -13.76 34.09
CA ALA A 845 15.58 -13.85 35.09
C ALA A 845 14.18 -14.00 34.48
N LEU A 846 13.25 -14.52 35.27
CA LEU A 846 11.81 -14.55 35.04
C LEU A 846 11.12 -13.74 36.15
N TYR A 847 10.17 -12.89 35.78
CA TYR A 847 9.40 -12.07 36.71
C TYR A 847 7.91 -12.39 36.60
N ALA A 848 7.21 -12.40 37.73
CA ALA A 848 5.77 -12.22 37.77
C ALA A 848 5.45 -10.83 38.30
N LEU A 849 4.64 -10.11 37.53
CA LEU A 849 4.24 -8.74 37.82
C LEU A 849 2.76 -8.75 38.16
N GLU A 850 2.42 -8.10 39.26
CA GLU A 850 1.06 -7.95 39.75
C GLU A 850 0.95 -6.64 40.52
N ILE A 851 -0.21 -5.99 40.47
CA ILE A 851 -0.46 -4.80 41.30
C ILE A 851 -0.47 -5.20 42.77
N ASP A 852 0.48 -4.69 43.55
CA ASP A 852 0.58 -4.94 44.99
C ASP A 852 -0.06 -3.80 45.80
N GLY A 853 -1.15 -4.12 46.51
CA GLY A 853 -1.81 -3.20 47.42
C GLY A 853 -2.31 -1.88 46.80
N GLU A 854 -2.43 -0.86 47.66
CA GLU A 854 -2.89 0.48 47.27
C GLU A 854 -1.76 1.33 46.69
N GLU A 855 -0.53 1.21 47.22
CA GLU A 855 0.64 1.94 46.73
C GLU A 855 1.01 1.55 45.30
N GLY A 856 1.02 0.25 45.00
CA GLY A 856 1.26 -0.26 43.65
C GLY A 856 0.21 0.21 42.65
N ARG A 857 -1.05 0.28 43.06
CA ARG A 857 -2.15 0.82 42.25
C ARG A 857 -1.98 2.32 42.00
N ARG A 858 -1.59 3.06 43.04
CA ARG A 858 -1.28 4.49 42.96
C ARG A 858 -0.10 4.77 42.04
N TYR A 859 0.92 3.90 42.02
CA TYR A 859 2.04 3.98 41.08
C TYR A 859 1.58 3.77 39.64
N GLN A 860 0.78 2.73 39.38
CA GLN A 860 0.19 2.49 38.06
C GLN A 860 -0.61 3.69 37.55
N ASP A 861 -1.48 4.28 38.38
CA ASP A 861 -2.27 5.45 38.00
C ASP A 861 -1.39 6.67 37.65
N GLN A 862 -0.20 6.80 38.28
CA GLN A 862 0.77 7.83 37.93
C GLN A 862 1.40 7.58 36.55
N VAL A 863 1.83 6.35 36.27
CA VAL A 863 2.39 5.95 34.96
C VAL A 863 1.35 6.18 33.85
N ILE A 864 0.08 5.83 34.11
CA ILE A 864 -1.02 6.08 33.17
C ILE A 864 -1.21 7.58 32.95
N ALA A 865 -1.28 8.38 34.02
CA ALA A 865 -1.45 9.82 33.90
C ALA A 865 -0.32 10.46 33.07
N GLU A 866 0.94 10.10 33.34
CA GLU A 866 2.10 10.62 32.61
C GLU A 866 2.03 10.27 31.12
N SER A 867 1.64 9.04 30.80
CA SER A 867 1.50 8.57 29.41
C SER A 867 0.36 9.30 28.70
N LEU A 868 -0.85 9.36 29.29
CA LEU A 868 -1.99 10.09 28.72
C LEU A 868 -1.61 11.54 28.41
N PHE A 869 -0.95 12.24 29.35
CA PHE A 869 -0.57 13.63 29.17
C PHE A 869 0.56 13.86 28.15
N ALA A 870 1.38 12.84 27.89
CA ALA A 870 2.42 12.88 26.86
C ALA A 870 1.81 12.69 25.45
N PHE A 871 0.86 11.76 25.31
CA PHE A 871 0.23 11.43 24.02
C PHE A 871 -0.93 12.33 23.63
N MET A 872 -1.62 12.92 24.61
CA MET A 872 -2.73 13.84 24.41
C MET A 872 -2.37 15.25 24.90
N PRO A 873 -1.33 15.92 24.38
CA PRO A 873 -0.93 17.22 24.91
C PRO A 873 -2.06 18.24 24.74
N LEU A 874 -2.65 18.67 25.86
CA LEU A 874 -3.72 19.66 25.87
C LEU A 874 -3.25 20.97 25.20
N ARG A 875 -3.82 21.28 24.05
CA ARG A 875 -3.60 22.54 23.32
C ARG A 875 -4.69 23.55 23.71
N GLN A 876 -4.40 24.84 23.55
CA GLN A 876 -5.44 25.85 23.65
C GLN A 876 -6.49 25.59 22.56
N ALA A 877 -7.76 25.75 22.92
CA ALA A 877 -8.84 25.70 21.94
C ALA A 877 -8.54 26.74 20.85
N PRO A 878 -8.54 26.35 19.57
CA PRO A 878 -8.38 27.32 18.49
C PRO A 878 -9.49 28.37 18.59
N ALA A 879 -9.14 29.64 18.31
CA ALA A 879 -10.15 30.68 18.20
C ALA A 879 -11.21 30.28 17.17
N GLN A 880 -12.48 30.58 17.43
CA GLN A 880 -13.55 30.30 16.48
C GLN A 880 -13.22 30.92 15.12
N PRO A 881 -13.36 30.18 14.00
CA PRO A 881 -13.13 30.73 12.67
C PRO A 881 -13.95 31.99 12.45
N LYS A 882 -13.30 33.05 11.98
CA LYS A 882 -14.02 34.24 11.56
C LYS A 882 -14.76 33.93 10.25
N THR A 883 -16.08 33.90 10.31
CA THR A 883 -16.91 33.68 9.10
C THR A 883 -16.99 34.97 8.31
N ILE A 884 -16.62 34.90 7.03
CA ILE A 884 -16.66 36.05 6.11
C ILE A 884 -17.56 35.70 4.93
N ALA A 885 -18.61 36.48 4.75
CA ALA A 885 -19.57 36.27 3.68
C ALA A 885 -18.92 36.54 2.30
N PRO A 886 -19.17 35.68 1.30
CA PRO A 886 -18.71 35.93 -0.06
C PRO A 886 -19.50 37.06 -0.71
N ARG A 887 -18.88 37.74 -1.67
CA ARG A 887 -19.60 38.60 -2.63
C ARG A 887 -20.07 37.74 -3.81
N PRO A 888 -21.26 38.00 -4.39
CA PRO A 888 -21.69 37.33 -5.61
C PRO A 888 -20.69 37.57 -6.74
N ALA A 889 -20.41 36.56 -7.56
CA ALA A 889 -19.49 36.73 -8.70
C ALA A 889 -19.95 37.84 -9.66
N SER A 890 -21.26 38.03 -9.81
CA SER A 890 -21.88 39.12 -10.59
C SER A 890 -21.60 40.53 -10.06
N SER A 891 -21.10 40.65 -8.83
CA SER A 891 -20.75 41.94 -8.21
C SER A 891 -19.29 42.33 -8.42
N THR A 892 -18.47 41.47 -9.05
CA THR A 892 -17.08 41.80 -9.41
C THR A 892 -17.08 42.58 -10.73
N PRO A 893 -16.61 43.84 -10.74
CA PRO A 893 -16.64 44.66 -11.94
C PRO A 893 -15.55 44.22 -12.93
N ASP A 894 -15.82 44.47 -14.22
CA ASP A 894 -14.83 44.29 -15.28
C ASP A 894 -13.59 45.16 -15.01
N GLY A 895 -12.40 44.55 -15.06
CA GLY A 895 -11.12 45.22 -14.77
C GLY A 895 -10.64 45.09 -13.32
N ALA A 896 -11.36 44.35 -12.45
CA ALA A 896 -10.82 43.91 -11.17
C ALA A 896 -9.68 42.89 -11.36
N ALA A 897 -8.67 42.94 -10.50
CA ALA A 897 -7.63 41.91 -10.46
C ALA A 897 -8.20 40.63 -9.83
N LEU A 898 -8.69 39.70 -10.66
CA LEU A 898 -9.25 38.42 -10.21
C LEU A 898 -8.17 37.33 -10.20
N ALA A 899 -8.03 36.63 -9.08
CA ALA A 899 -7.12 35.51 -8.89
C ALA A 899 -7.87 34.32 -8.27
N ARG A 900 -7.58 33.10 -8.74
CA ARG A 900 -8.16 31.90 -8.14
C ARG A 900 -7.47 31.56 -6.83
N LEU A 901 -8.23 31.28 -5.77
CA LEU A 901 -7.66 30.84 -4.50
C LEU A 901 -6.91 29.52 -4.67
N ARG A 902 -5.60 29.54 -4.42
CA ARG A 902 -4.73 28.35 -4.39
C ARG A 902 -4.05 28.26 -3.04
N ILE A 903 -4.15 27.09 -2.41
CA ILE A 903 -3.60 26.86 -1.07
C ILE A 903 -2.08 26.96 -1.09
N GLY A 904 -1.52 27.75 -0.17
CA GLY A 904 -0.09 27.96 -0.03
C GLY A 904 0.52 28.88 -1.09
N GLN A 905 -0.30 29.53 -1.93
CA GLN A 905 0.18 30.39 -3.02
C GLN A 905 -0.36 31.81 -2.87
N LEU A 906 0.49 32.78 -3.20
CA LEU A 906 0.08 34.17 -3.36
C LEU A 906 -0.91 34.25 -4.55
N PRO A 907 -1.96 35.09 -4.48
CA PRO A 907 -2.73 35.48 -5.66
C PRO A 907 -1.81 35.95 -6.81
N ASP A 908 -2.14 35.58 -8.04
CA ASP A 908 -1.32 35.84 -9.23
C ASP A 908 -1.69 37.13 -9.98
N SER A 909 -2.71 37.85 -9.51
CA SER A 909 -3.20 39.10 -10.08
C SER A 909 -3.44 40.12 -8.98
N TRP A 910 -2.85 41.32 -9.10
CA TRP A 910 -2.92 42.39 -8.11
C TRP A 910 -3.03 43.77 -8.76
N LEU A 911 -3.71 44.69 -8.08
CA LEU A 911 -3.63 46.13 -8.31
C LEU A 911 -2.82 46.79 -7.19
N VAL A 912 -2.16 47.90 -7.47
CA VAL A 912 -1.46 48.74 -6.49
C VAL A 912 -1.94 50.19 -6.58
N CYS A 913 -2.14 50.84 -5.45
CA CYS A 913 -2.38 52.28 -5.34
C CYS A 913 -1.42 52.88 -4.31
N GLY A 914 -0.55 53.76 -4.78
CA GLY A 914 0.57 54.34 -4.04
C GLY A 914 1.60 54.89 -5.03
N PRO A 915 2.67 55.54 -4.58
CA PRO A 915 3.06 55.75 -3.18
C PRO A 915 2.34 56.95 -2.53
N ILE A 916 1.58 56.71 -1.47
CA ILE A 916 0.93 57.76 -0.68
C ILE A 916 1.89 58.23 0.41
N PRO A 917 2.05 59.54 0.69
CA PRO A 917 2.90 60.01 1.79
C PRO A 917 2.49 59.43 3.15
N ASP A 918 3.44 58.87 3.91
CA ASP A 918 3.20 58.18 5.19
C ASP A 918 2.68 59.08 6.33
N GLN A 919 2.75 60.40 6.15
CA GLN A 919 2.28 61.40 7.10
C GLN A 919 0.77 61.67 7.05
N VAL A 920 0.03 61.06 6.12
CA VAL A 920 -1.43 61.24 6.03
C VAL A 920 -2.15 60.14 6.81
N PRO A 921 -2.72 60.42 8.00
CA PRO A 921 -3.45 59.43 8.78
C PRO A 921 -4.85 59.19 8.21
N GLY A 922 -5.43 58.02 8.51
CA GLY A 922 -6.80 57.65 8.16
C GLY A 922 -6.91 56.54 7.11
N ASP A 923 -8.15 56.19 6.77
CA ASP A 923 -8.47 55.32 5.64
C ASP A 923 -8.40 56.14 4.35
N HIS A 924 -7.47 55.77 3.46
CA HIS A 924 -7.25 56.46 2.18
C HIS A 924 -8.23 56.00 1.09
N LEU A 925 -9.02 54.96 1.34
CA LEU A 925 -9.95 54.39 0.37
C LEU A 925 -11.37 54.97 0.49
N GLN A 926 -11.55 56.10 1.19
CA GLN A 926 -12.86 56.74 1.40
C GLN A 926 -13.61 57.02 0.11
N ASP A 927 -12.93 57.44 -0.96
CA ASP A 927 -13.55 57.67 -2.27
C ASP A 927 -14.10 56.40 -2.93
N LEU A 928 -13.62 55.24 -2.47
CA LEU A 928 -14.11 53.92 -2.87
C LEU A 928 -15.05 53.31 -1.82
N GLY A 929 -15.56 54.12 -0.89
CA GLY A 929 -16.43 53.69 0.20
C GLY A 929 -15.71 53.11 1.43
N GLY A 930 -14.40 53.35 1.53
CA GLY A 930 -13.53 52.89 2.63
C GLY A 930 -13.14 51.42 2.52
N VAL A 931 -12.22 50.97 3.39
CA VAL A 931 -11.74 49.57 3.43
C VAL A 931 -12.86 48.55 3.52
N ASP A 932 -14.01 48.91 4.10
CA ASP A 932 -15.17 48.05 4.29
C ASP A 932 -15.85 47.65 2.97
N THR A 933 -15.94 48.59 2.02
CA THR A 933 -16.70 48.41 0.78
C THR A 933 -15.86 48.46 -0.49
N ALA A 934 -14.64 49.00 -0.42
CA ALA A 934 -13.74 49.20 -1.54
C ALA A 934 -13.60 47.95 -2.44
N LEU A 935 -13.77 48.19 -3.74
CA LEU A 935 -13.66 47.18 -4.79
C LEU A 935 -12.93 47.80 -5.99
N PRO A 936 -11.62 48.08 -5.85
CA PRO A 936 -10.88 48.80 -6.87
C PRO A 936 -10.75 47.97 -8.15
N VAL A 937 -10.92 48.65 -9.28
CA VAL A 937 -10.53 48.20 -10.63
C VAL A 937 -9.37 49.04 -11.14
N ALA A 938 -8.67 48.56 -12.17
CA ALA A 938 -7.63 49.36 -12.82
C ALA A 938 -8.17 50.74 -13.25
N GLY A 939 -7.49 51.81 -12.84
CA GLY A 939 -7.88 53.20 -13.06
C GLY A 939 -8.76 53.81 -11.97
N SER A 940 -9.23 53.04 -10.98
CA SER A 940 -9.95 53.60 -9.81
C SER A 940 -9.06 54.59 -9.09
N ALA A 941 -9.54 55.80 -8.85
CA ALA A 941 -8.77 56.87 -8.23
C ALA A 941 -9.23 57.16 -6.81
N ILE A 942 -8.28 57.53 -5.95
CA ILE A 942 -8.49 58.10 -4.62
C ILE A 942 -7.83 59.48 -4.56
N SER A 943 -8.39 60.36 -3.75
CA SER A 943 -7.99 61.74 -3.56
C SER A 943 -7.48 61.95 -2.15
N ILE A 944 -6.25 62.44 -2.05
CA ILE A 944 -5.60 62.75 -0.77
C ILE A 944 -5.08 64.18 -0.83
N GLY A 945 -5.78 65.08 -0.16
CA GLY A 945 -5.55 66.52 -0.29
C GLY A 945 -5.77 66.98 -1.73
N ALA A 946 -4.76 67.61 -2.34
CA ALA A 946 -4.81 68.06 -3.73
C ALA A 946 -4.30 67.02 -4.76
N HIS A 947 -3.89 65.83 -4.30
CA HIS A 947 -3.31 64.79 -5.14
C HIS A 947 -4.29 63.66 -5.39
N SER A 948 -4.23 63.08 -6.60
CA SER A 948 -5.00 61.89 -6.96
C SER A 948 -4.05 60.73 -7.23
N PHE A 949 -4.39 59.57 -6.68
CA PHE A 949 -3.65 58.31 -6.86
C PHE A 949 -4.59 57.29 -7.48
N SER A 950 -4.12 56.49 -8.42
CA SER A 950 -4.97 55.50 -9.11
C SER A 950 -4.43 54.09 -8.95
N PHE A 951 -5.35 53.13 -8.84
CA PHE A 951 -5.02 51.71 -8.86
C PHE A 951 -4.50 51.30 -10.24
N ALA A 952 -3.29 50.74 -10.28
CA ALA A 952 -2.67 50.22 -11.50
C ALA A 952 -2.38 48.72 -11.37
N PRO A 953 -2.45 47.93 -12.45
CA PRO A 953 -2.04 46.53 -12.42
C PRO A 953 -0.57 46.35 -12.02
N VAL A 954 -0.31 45.41 -11.11
CA VAL A 954 1.05 45.00 -10.77
C VAL A 954 1.60 44.13 -11.90
N ALA A 955 2.72 44.55 -12.50
CA ALA A 955 3.36 43.78 -13.57
C ALA A 955 3.98 42.47 -13.04
N ASP A 956 3.93 41.41 -13.85
CA ASP A 956 4.42 40.06 -13.47
C ASP A 956 5.88 40.04 -13.01
N LYS A 957 6.72 40.97 -13.50
CA LYS A 957 8.12 41.13 -13.06
C LYS A 957 8.28 41.45 -11.56
N HIS A 958 7.22 41.91 -10.90
CA HIS A 958 7.18 42.19 -9.46
C HIS A 958 6.60 41.03 -8.64
N LEU A 959 6.23 39.92 -9.29
CA LEU A 959 5.83 38.67 -8.64
C LEU A 959 6.99 37.68 -8.73
N GLU A 960 7.59 37.38 -7.58
CA GLU A 960 8.62 36.35 -7.50
C GLU A 960 7.96 34.97 -7.53
N ARG A 961 8.41 34.11 -8.45
CA ARG A 961 7.85 32.78 -8.70
C ARG A 961 8.80 31.68 -8.26
N ASP A 962 8.26 30.57 -7.76
CA ASP A 962 9.04 29.37 -7.42
C ASP A 962 9.50 28.58 -8.66
N GLU A 963 10.24 27.49 -8.45
CA GLU A 963 10.74 26.60 -9.52
C GLU A 963 9.64 26.02 -10.43
N ARG A 964 8.38 26.02 -9.96
CA ARG A 964 7.20 25.54 -10.69
C ARG A 964 6.43 26.70 -11.33
N GLY A 965 6.93 27.92 -11.25
CA GLY A 965 6.31 29.12 -11.79
C GLY A 965 5.16 29.68 -10.94
N SER A 966 4.96 29.22 -9.70
CA SER A 966 3.89 29.72 -8.82
C SER A 966 4.35 30.96 -8.03
N PRO A 967 3.54 32.03 -7.94
CA PRO A 967 3.95 33.24 -7.25
C PRO A 967 4.01 33.01 -5.73
N ARG A 968 5.11 33.49 -5.13
CA ARG A 968 5.45 33.25 -3.73
C ARG A 968 5.60 34.55 -2.94
N HIS A 969 6.17 35.58 -3.55
CA HIS A 969 6.39 36.90 -2.96
C HIS A 969 5.97 38.00 -3.94
N LEU A 970 5.48 39.13 -3.40
CA LEU A 970 5.19 40.34 -4.17
C LEU A 970 6.15 41.44 -3.73
N ASP A 971 6.90 42.02 -4.69
CA ASP A 971 7.75 43.20 -4.46
C ASP A 971 6.88 44.44 -4.22
N VAL A 972 6.92 44.99 -3.01
CA VAL A 972 6.06 46.11 -2.61
C VAL A 972 6.62 47.48 -3.02
N LEU A 973 7.87 47.54 -3.47
CA LEU A 973 8.56 48.77 -3.85
C LEU A 973 8.62 48.97 -5.36
N GLY A 974 8.88 47.91 -6.12
CA GLY A 974 9.01 47.99 -7.58
C GLY A 974 7.80 48.63 -8.29
N PRO A 975 6.54 48.27 -7.95
CA PRO A 975 5.35 48.86 -8.59
C PRO A 975 5.12 50.35 -8.29
N ILE A 976 5.80 50.92 -7.30
CA ILE A 976 5.70 52.33 -6.88
C ILE A 976 7.02 53.09 -7.11
N ASP A 977 7.82 52.63 -8.08
CA ASP A 977 9.12 53.21 -8.46
C ASP A 977 10.10 53.37 -7.29
N TYR A 978 10.10 52.39 -6.37
CA TYR A 978 11.00 52.33 -5.20
C TYR A 978 10.92 53.55 -4.26
N GLN A 979 9.78 54.23 -4.23
CA GLN A 979 9.56 55.34 -3.31
C GLN A 979 9.41 54.85 -1.85
N SER A 980 10.37 55.24 -1.00
CA SER A 980 10.35 54.95 0.44
C SER A 980 9.55 55.99 1.23
N THR A 981 9.30 55.74 2.52
CA THR A 981 8.47 56.64 3.39
C THR A 981 7.08 56.86 2.78
N SER A 982 6.45 55.76 2.40
CA SER A 982 5.18 55.73 1.68
C SER A 982 4.25 54.63 2.19
N VAL A 983 2.96 54.81 1.97
CA VAL A 983 1.89 53.84 2.16
C VAL A 983 1.39 53.41 0.80
N SER A 984 1.14 52.11 0.62
CA SER A 984 0.54 51.57 -0.60
C SER A 984 -0.50 50.51 -0.27
N TYR A 985 -1.57 50.49 -1.07
CA TYR A 985 -2.62 49.47 -1.01
C TYR A 985 -2.47 48.53 -2.18
N PHE A 986 -2.47 47.23 -1.89
CA PHE A 986 -2.51 46.16 -2.87
C PHE A 986 -3.86 45.48 -2.79
N ALA A 987 -4.54 45.34 -3.92
CA ALA A 987 -5.89 44.79 -3.96
C ALA A 987 -6.01 43.67 -4.99
N THR A 988 -6.76 42.63 -4.63
CA THR A 988 -7.11 41.52 -5.52
C THR A 988 -8.49 40.98 -5.13
N VAL A 989 -9.18 40.34 -6.06
CA VAL A 989 -10.40 39.58 -5.81
C VAL A 989 -10.01 38.11 -5.87
N VAL A 990 -10.21 37.41 -4.77
CA VAL A 990 -9.90 36.00 -4.63
C VAL A 990 -11.17 35.18 -4.89
N ASP A 991 -11.16 34.36 -5.94
CA ASP A 991 -12.23 33.40 -6.24
C ASP A 991 -12.05 32.12 -5.42
N ASN A 992 -12.95 31.88 -4.47
CA ASN A 992 -12.96 30.70 -3.63
C ASN A 992 -13.94 29.63 -4.18
N PRO A 993 -13.44 28.50 -4.72
CA PRO A 993 -14.25 27.56 -5.48
C PRO A 993 -15.03 26.54 -4.62
N ARG A 994 -14.89 26.58 -3.29
CA ARG A 994 -15.56 25.63 -2.38
C ARG A 994 -15.70 26.22 -0.98
N VAL A 995 -16.66 25.70 -0.22
CA VAL A 995 -16.77 26.00 1.23
C VAL A 995 -15.57 25.38 1.94
N GLN A 996 -14.76 26.19 2.64
CA GLN A 996 -13.58 25.71 3.35
C GLN A 996 -13.15 26.65 4.48
N THR A 997 -12.51 26.07 5.51
CA THR A 997 -11.86 26.80 6.60
C THR A 997 -10.36 26.88 6.33
N LEU A 998 -9.80 28.09 6.35
CA LEU A 998 -8.42 28.37 5.95
C LEU A 998 -7.71 29.21 7.01
N ARG A 999 -6.38 29.13 7.02
CA ARG A 999 -5.51 30.02 7.79
C ARG A 999 -4.95 31.10 6.88
N PHE A 1000 -5.05 32.36 7.27
CA PHE A 1000 -4.46 33.47 6.53
C PHE A 1000 -3.04 33.77 7.02
N HIS A 1001 -2.10 33.91 6.09
CA HIS A 1001 -0.73 34.30 6.38
C HIS A 1001 -0.39 35.65 5.76
N LEU A 1002 0.15 36.55 6.57
CA LEU A 1002 0.58 37.89 6.18
C LEU A 1002 1.98 38.17 6.70
N ARG A 1003 2.95 38.34 5.80
CA ARG A 1003 4.30 38.83 6.15
C ARG A 1003 4.72 39.98 5.25
N GLY A 1004 5.51 40.90 5.77
CA GLY A 1004 6.04 42.04 5.01
C GLY A 1004 5.02 43.15 4.73
N ALA A 1005 3.82 43.07 5.32
CA ALA A 1005 2.78 44.08 5.23
C ALA A 1005 2.16 44.31 6.63
N LYS A 1006 1.44 45.43 6.79
CA LYS A 1006 0.99 45.88 8.11
C LYS A 1006 -0.43 45.42 8.45
N GLN A 1007 -1.34 45.47 7.47
CA GLN A 1007 -2.76 45.19 7.66
C GLN A 1007 -3.36 44.54 6.42
N ALA A 1008 -4.39 43.72 6.62
CA ALA A 1008 -5.18 43.13 5.54
C ALA A 1008 -6.67 43.09 5.88
N TRP A 1009 -7.50 43.17 4.85
CA TRP A 1009 -8.96 43.08 4.93
C TRP A 1009 -9.48 42.14 3.85
N LEU A 1010 -10.49 41.35 4.18
CA LEU A 1010 -11.17 40.46 3.25
C LEU A 1010 -12.66 40.79 3.23
N ASN A 1011 -13.18 41.28 2.11
CA ASN A 1011 -14.52 41.86 2.00
C ASN A 1011 -14.82 42.90 3.10
N GLY A 1012 -13.84 43.74 3.42
CA GLY A 1012 -13.95 44.76 4.47
C GLY A 1012 -13.69 44.27 5.89
N VAL A 1013 -13.66 42.96 6.11
CA VAL A 1013 -13.39 42.40 7.43
C VAL A 1013 -11.88 42.36 7.66
N ALA A 1014 -11.39 43.07 8.67
CA ALA A 1014 -9.98 43.03 9.05
C ALA A 1014 -9.54 41.60 9.41
N ILE A 1015 -8.42 41.14 8.84
CA ILE A 1015 -7.83 39.82 9.10
C ILE A 1015 -6.36 39.93 9.48
N LYS A 1016 -5.93 39.16 10.49
CA LYS A 1016 -4.57 39.14 11.05
C LYS A 1016 -3.77 37.95 10.52
N ASP A 1017 -2.45 38.04 10.63
CA ASP A 1017 -1.58 36.87 10.43
C ASP A 1017 -1.98 35.74 11.39
N ASP A 1018 -1.95 34.50 10.89
CA ASP A 1018 -2.40 33.27 11.56
C ASP A 1018 -3.91 33.20 11.90
N GLU A 1019 -4.74 34.15 11.46
CA GLU A 1019 -6.19 34.10 11.72
C GLU A 1019 -6.88 33.00 10.89
N ILE A 1020 -7.77 32.24 11.54
CA ILE A 1020 -8.58 31.20 10.90
C ILE A 1020 -9.87 31.83 10.39
N VAL A 1021 -10.15 31.66 9.10
CA VAL A 1021 -11.35 32.17 8.43
C VAL A 1021 -12.18 31.03 7.85
N HIS A 1022 -13.50 31.16 7.89
CA HIS A 1022 -14.44 30.28 7.20
C HIS A 1022 -14.99 30.99 5.97
N LEU A 1023 -14.72 30.43 4.79
CA LEU A 1023 -15.08 31.02 3.50
C LEU A 1023 -16.06 30.10 2.76
N GLY A 1024 -17.18 30.67 2.33
CA GLY A 1024 -18.15 30.05 1.43
C GLY A 1024 -17.73 30.16 -0.04
N LEU A 1025 -18.53 29.58 -0.95
CA LEU A 1025 -18.33 29.72 -2.39
C LEU A 1025 -18.49 31.20 -2.81
N GLY A 1026 -17.52 31.73 -3.55
CA GLY A 1026 -17.66 33.04 -4.19
C GLY A 1026 -16.42 33.92 -4.10
N HIS A 1027 -16.61 35.22 -4.33
CA HIS A 1027 -15.51 36.17 -4.49
C HIS A 1027 -15.24 36.94 -3.19
N TYR A 1028 -13.96 37.21 -2.95
CA TYR A 1028 -13.48 37.90 -1.76
C TYR A 1028 -12.46 38.98 -2.13
N THR A 1029 -12.79 40.25 -1.90
CA THR A 1029 -11.83 41.34 -2.10
C THR A 1029 -10.80 41.31 -0.98
N LEU A 1030 -9.57 40.97 -1.31
CA LEU A 1030 -8.42 41.04 -0.43
C LEU A 1030 -7.70 42.37 -0.66
N ILE A 1031 -7.67 43.22 0.36
CA ILE A 1031 -6.90 44.48 0.37
C ILE A 1031 -5.79 44.34 1.41
N VAL A 1032 -4.57 44.64 1.02
CA VAL A 1032 -3.38 44.61 1.88
C VAL A 1032 -2.74 45.98 1.89
N ARG A 1033 -2.52 46.52 3.08
CA ARG A 1033 -1.81 47.79 3.29
C ARG A 1033 -0.36 47.52 3.66
N SER A 1034 0.55 48.11 2.90
CA SER A 1034 1.98 48.11 3.16
C SER A 1034 2.44 49.52 3.55
N ASP A 1035 3.13 49.61 4.69
CA ASP A 1035 3.74 50.85 5.17
C ASP A 1035 5.26 50.69 5.04
N VAL A 1036 5.87 51.43 4.11
CA VAL A 1036 7.31 51.33 3.85
C VAL A 1036 8.01 52.56 4.40
N GLY A 1037 8.82 52.36 5.44
CA GLY A 1037 9.65 53.42 6.03
C GLY A 1037 10.89 53.75 5.19
N ARG A 1038 11.93 54.32 5.83
CA ARG A 1038 13.20 54.61 5.16
C ARG A 1038 13.89 53.31 4.74
N VAL A 1039 14.09 53.12 3.43
CA VAL A 1039 14.74 51.93 2.86
C VAL A 1039 16.24 52.20 2.68
N PRO A 1040 17.15 51.44 3.33
CA PRO A 1040 18.58 51.60 3.13
C PRO A 1040 19.00 51.30 1.68
N PRO A 1041 20.08 51.91 1.15
CA PRO A 1041 20.52 51.69 -0.24
C PRO A 1041 20.73 50.21 -0.59
N PHE A 1042 21.24 49.40 0.33
CA PHE A 1042 21.47 47.96 0.14
C PHE A 1042 20.18 47.11 0.12
N ALA A 1043 19.08 47.62 0.67
CA ALA A 1043 17.78 46.93 0.66
C ALA A 1043 17.04 47.11 -0.67
N ARG A 1044 17.45 48.08 -1.51
CA ARG A 1044 16.93 48.23 -2.87
C ARG A 1044 17.35 47.09 -3.80
N GLU A 1045 18.50 46.45 -3.53
CA GLU A 1045 19.00 45.31 -4.31
C GLU A 1045 18.39 43.96 -3.88
N ARG A 1046 17.97 43.81 -2.61
CA ARG A 1046 17.36 42.58 -2.09
C ARG A 1046 15.83 42.52 -2.23
N GLY A 1047 15.19 43.63 -2.60
CA GLY A 1047 13.74 43.78 -2.66
C GLY A 1047 13.10 43.83 -1.27
N VAL A 1048 12.03 44.61 -1.12
CA VAL A 1048 11.13 44.50 0.03
C VAL A 1048 9.91 43.77 -0.49
N SER A 1049 9.59 42.61 0.08
CA SER A 1049 8.51 41.78 -0.42
C SER A 1049 7.49 41.45 0.67
N MET A 1050 6.26 41.16 0.23
CA MET A 1050 5.22 40.64 1.09
C MET A 1050 4.72 39.27 0.65
N THR A 1051 4.12 38.55 1.59
CA THR A 1051 3.32 37.36 1.34
C THR A 1051 1.93 37.54 1.93
N ALA A 1052 0.90 37.23 1.14
CA ALA A 1052 -0.50 37.24 1.56
C ALA A 1052 -1.19 36.03 0.92
N HIS A 1053 -1.30 34.92 1.65
CA HIS A 1053 -1.86 33.68 1.10
C HIS A 1053 -2.70 32.92 2.13
N PHE A 1054 -3.50 31.98 1.62
CA PHE A 1054 -4.31 31.08 2.44
C PHE A 1054 -3.65 29.70 2.50
N ALA A 1055 -3.46 29.17 3.69
CA ALA A 1055 -3.00 27.81 3.94
C ALA A 1055 -4.15 26.92 4.39
N SER A 1056 -4.05 25.62 4.09
CA SER A 1056 -4.94 24.62 4.67
C SER A 1056 -4.74 24.58 6.18
N VAL A 1057 -5.84 24.39 6.92
CA VAL A 1057 -5.77 24.13 8.38
C VAL A 1057 -5.24 22.70 8.67
N TRP A 1058 -4.96 21.90 7.64
CA TRP A 1058 -4.34 20.59 7.76
C TRP A 1058 -2.97 20.69 8.45
N GLY A 1059 -2.91 20.17 9.68
CA GLY A 1059 -1.78 20.24 10.59
C GLY A 1059 -1.96 21.22 11.74
N GLY A 1060 -2.82 20.91 12.73
CA GLY A 1060 -2.57 21.44 14.09
C GLY A 1060 -3.74 22.01 14.90
N GLY A 1061 -4.80 22.52 14.27
CA GLY A 1061 -5.74 23.42 14.94
C GLY A 1061 -7.07 22.79 15.37
N LEU A 1062 -8.10 22.94 14.53
CA LEU A 1062 -9.49 22.58 14.84
C LEU A 1062 -9.77 21.09 14.74
N THR A 1063 -9.34 20.44 13.65
CA THR A 1063 -9.54 18.99 13.44
C THR A 1063 -8.76 18.17 14.47
N ASP A 1064 -7.55 18.62 14.81
CA ASP A 1064 -6.71 18.01 15.85
C ASP A 1064 -7.30 18.23 17.24
N TYR A 1065 -7.85 19.41 17.53
CA TYR A 1065 -8.49 19.69 18.82
C TYR A 1065 -9.80 18.90 18.99
N ALA A 1066 -10.67 18.87 17.98
CA ALA A 1066 -11.89 18.06 18.01
C ALA A 1066 -11.57 16.56 18.10
N GLY A 1067 -10.53 16.10 17.40
CA GLY A 1067 -10.01 14.74 17.52
C GLY A 1067 -9.51 14.42 18.93
N LEU A 1068 -8.73 15.33 19.52
CA LEU A 1068 -8.26 15.25 20.90
C LEU A 1068 -9.44 15.21 21.89
N MET A 1069 -10.45 16.07 21.73
CA MET A 1069 -11.64 16.07 22.60
C MET A 1069 -12.43 14.77 22.48
N ARG A 1070 -12.55 14.18 21.29
CA ARG A 1070 -13.16 12.85 21.12
C ARG A 1070 -12.36 11.75 21.83
N GLN A 1071 -11.03 11.78 21.77
CA GLN A 1071 -10.19 10.85 22.52
C GLN A 1071 -10.38 11.04 24.04
N ILE A 1072 -10.34 12.27 24.54
CA ILE A 1072 -10.57 12.56 25.97
C ILE A 1072 -11.97 12.09 26.40
N ALA A 1073 -13.00 12.29 25.57
CA ALA A 1073 -14.36 11.83 25.86
C ALA A 1073 -14.45 10.30 25.93
N THR A 1074 -13.85 9.61 24.96
CA THR A 1074 -13.82 8.12 24.89
C THR A 1074 -13.09 7.54 26.10
N HIS A 1075 -12.04 8.20 26.55
CA HIS A 1075 -11.18 7.75 27.65
C HIS A 1075 -11.43 8.51 28.96
N ARG A 1076 -12.61 9.14 29.12
CA ARG A 1076 -12.98 9.99 30.26
C ARG A 1076 -12.75 9.30 31.61
N HIS A 1077 -13.07 8.02 31.69
CA HIS A 1077 -12.97 7.22 32.91
C HIS A 1077 -11.55 7.19 33.48
N TYR A 1078 -10.49 7.20 32.66
CA TYR A 1078 -9.11 7.26 33.17
C TYR A 1078 -8.81 8.59 33.85
N PHE A 1079 -9.28 9.71 33.31
CA PHE A 1079 -9.10 11.03 33.94
C PHE A 1079 -9.85 11.13 35.27
N GLU A 1080 -11.06 10.56 35.34
CA GLU A 1080 -11.85 10.51 36.58
C GLU A 1080 -11.16 9.66 37.65
N GLN A 1081 -10.65 8.47 37.27
CA GLN A 1081 -9.85 7.62 38.16
C GLN A 1081 -8.59 8.34 38.66
N ILE A 1082 -7.88 9.06 37.80
CA ILE A 1082 -6.71 9.86 38.18
C ILE A 1082 -7.09 10.95 39.20
N ILE A 1083 -8.23 11.62 39.02
CA ILE A 1083 -8.69 12.67 39.95
C ILE A 1083 -9.01 12.10 41.32
N GLU A 1084 -9.69 10.94 41.35
CA GLU A 1084 -10.09 10.26 42.57
C GLU A 1084 -8.87 9.68 43.31
N ARG A 1085 -8.08 8.84 42.64
CA ARG A 1085 -7.01 8.05 43.27
C ARG A 1085 -5.70 8.81 43.46
N LEU A 1086 -5.45 9.84 42.65
CA LEU A 1086 -4.28 10.73 42.81
C LEU A 1086 -4.68 12.11 43.36
N ALA A 1087 -5.73 12.16 44.20
CA ALA A 1087 -6.20 13.39 44.83
C ALA A 1087 -5.06 14.18 45.49
N GLY A 1088 -5.06 15.50 45.30
CA GLY A 1088 -4.02 16.41 45.84
C GLY A 1088 -2.71 16.45 45.06
N THR A 1089 -2.54 15.64 44.00
CA THR A 1089 -1.33 15.65 43.17
C THR A 1089 -1.44 16.57 41.94
N ARG A 1090 -0.30 16.87 41.31
CA ARG A 1090 -0.24 17.58 40.01
C ARG A 1090 -1.01 16.83 38.91
N HIS A 1091 -1.07 15.50 38.96
CA HIS A 1091 -1.73 14.67 37.95
C HIS A 1091 -3.25 14.84 38.04
N ALA A 1092 -3.83 14.80 39.25
CA ALA A 1092 -5.26 15.09 39.45
C ALA A 1092 -5.63 16.53 39.03
N ALA A 1093 -4.80 17.51 39.38
CA ALA A 1093 -5.01 18.89 38.93
C ALA A 1093 -5.01 19.01 37.40
N ARG A 1094 -4.06 18.35 36.73
CA ARG A 1094 -3.97 18.34 35.27
C ARG A 1094 -5.14 17.59 34.62
N ALA A 1095 -5.55 16.44 35.15
CA ALA A 1095 -6.71 15.69 34.65
C ALA A 1095 -8.01 16.52 34.70
N ARG A 1096 -8.23 17.33 35.77
CA ARG A 1096 -9.36 18.27 35.82
C ARG A 1096 -9.36 19.28 34.69
N LEU A 1097 -8.18 19.78 34.28
CA LEU A 1097 -8.08 20.71 33.14
C LEU A 1097 -8.51 20.06 31.82
N TYR A 1098 -8.25 18.77 31.63
CA TYR A 1098 -8.68 18.03 30.44
C TYR A 1098 -10.19 17.85 30.41
N LEU A 1099 -10.79 17.44 31.54
CA LEU A 1099 -12.25 17.31 31.64
C LEU A 1099 -12.95 18.66 31.49
N GLN A 1100 -12.40 19.73 32.07
CA GLN A 1100 -12.91 21.08 31.88
C GLN A 1100 -12.81 21.55 30.41
N ALA A 1101 -11.71 21.22 29.72
CA ALA A 1101 -11.59 21.53 28.30
C ALA A 1101 -12.62 20.80 27.45
N LEU A 1102 -12.91 19.53 27.77
CA LEU A 1102 -13.96 18.75 27.12
C LEU A 1102 -15.35 19.35 27.36
N GLU A 1103 -15.66 19.74 28.60
CA GLU A 1103 -16.93 20.39 28.94
C GLU A 1103 -17.12 21.70 28.17
N ASN A 1104 -16.08 22.54 28.12
CA ASN A 1104 -16.11 23.79 27.35
C ASN A 1104 -16.35 23.52 25.86
N TYR A 1105 -15.72 22.50 25.29
CA TYR A 1105 -15.91 22.10 23.89
C TYR A 1105 -17.34 21.62 23.62
N GLN A 1106 -17.93 20.84 24.54
CA GLN A 1106 -19.31 20.37 24.43
C GLN A 1106 -20.32 21.52 24.52
N GLN A 1107 -20.09 22.51 25.38
CA GLN A 1107 -20.93 23.71 25.45
C GLN A 1107 -20.86 24.53 24.15
N GLN A 1108 -19.66 24.78 23.62
CA GLN A 1108 -19.47 25.54 22.38
C GLN A 1108 -20.06 24.85 21.14
N SER A 1109 -20.02 23.51 21.08
CA SER A 1109 -20.59 22.74 19.97
C SER A 1109 -22.11 22.65 19.99
N GLN A 1110 -22.76 22.82 21.15
CA GLN A 1110 -24.21 22.92 21.24
C GLN A 1110 -24.75 24.29 20.82
N GLU A 1111 -23.92 25.34 20.91
CA GLU A 1111 -24.29 26.71 20.53
C GLU A 1111 -24.11 27.03 19.03
N THR A 1112 -23.46 26.14 18.28
CA THR A 1112 -23.19 26.33 16.84
C THR A 1112 -23.83 25.19 16.04
N PRO A 1113 -24.91 25.42 15.27
CA PRO A 1113 -25.64 24.36 14.56
C PRO A 1113 -24.84 23.66 13.46
#